data_AF-A0A2Z6D3G2-F1
#
_entry.id   AF-A0A2Z6D3G2-F1
#
_cell.length_a   1.000
_cell.length_b   1.000
_cell.length_c   1.000
_cell.angle_alpha   90.00
_cell.angle_beta   90.00
_cell.angle_gamma   90.00
#
_symmetry.space_group_name_H-M   'P 1'
#
loop_
_entity.id
_entity.type
_entity.pdbx_description
1 polymer ?
#
loop_
_entity_poly.entity_id
_entity_poly.type
_entity_poly.pdbx_seq_one_letter_code
_entity_poly.pdbx_strand_id
1 'polypeptide(L)'
;MDQNFSHIMVQSINVLGREHGKIYLSSADTSDTDIKYILSLAGEYRVNPFVIVNNYQPVSGKCYNYSGSNPKNLIAALDKAIAAGGHHLLCCSAQKAKSKWGTQALEQRFKQKFPHLRILRIDSHSVLDPKHPAFECIAHLNEILTQYDLVIASPSLETGVSIDIKGHFSSVWGIFQGVQPVDSVRQMLARLRETVDRHIWVSQYGMGTVGNGSTSMGGLLRSQDVATQANIALLSAADNDDYSFIDQNFQPESLQTWGKRGAVINVEMRRYQEFVLKGLAADGYTIIDADDFDPDETKEVVKEVKAASKELYSGQCQGVSDSDDVSDAELKKLQEKRVKTEEERYQQRKGELSRRYEVEVTPELVEKDDDGWYPQLRLHYYLTVGRQFLASRDSKRAKAQAEAGENAIWKPDFNKGQMLSSVLLLEKLNLLQMLKPGEQLRGSDERMQEFKAITLQHRYLIKNYLNVTISEKLTPVAIAQKLLDKIDLRLSYVGRLGPKGKRECVYKFVPADDGRNVIFKQWLNRELVSVTSNIDLKTPITDTTSLPIIEDMEGQENRTIRSSQFAIRNYENSEIQAPKFIDEKNKTCSINIQASNFNQEEITANCELEIANCCGSWWQQVRSYAAGFMERLESGVDAVNEFLSTLSSDERWGVMVAFEEAQPTMFGQLVAAAPDWVEWMG
;
A
#
# COMPACT_ATOMS: atom_id res chain seq x y z
N MET A 1 9.16 4.99 4.29
CA MET A 1 8.84 6.15 3.42
C MET A 1 8.92 7.49 4.17
N ASP A 2 8.53 7.57 5.45
CA ASP A 2 8.52 8.83 6.24
C ASP A 2 9.85 9.61 6.34
N GLN A 3 11.01 8.95 6.37
CA GLN A 3 12.31 9.65 6.44
C GLN A 3 12.87 10.11 5.07
N ASN A 4 12.30 9.65 3.95
CA ASN A 4 12.89 9.90 2.64
C ASN A 4 12.43 11.23 2.02
N PHE A 5 11.19 11.65 2.21
CA PHE A 5 10.68 12.86 1.53
C PHE A 5 11.21 14.16 2.13
N SER A 6 11.34 14.24 3.46
CA SER A 6 11.99 15.38 4.13
C SER A 6 13.46 15.48 3.73
N HIS A 7 14.15 14.35 3.65
CA HIS A 7 15.53 14.28 3.21
C HIS A 7 15.70 14.71 1.74
N ILE A 8 14.85 14.23 0.82
CA ILE A 8 14.89 14.63 -0.60
C ILE A 8 14.61 16.13 -0.75
N MET A 9 13.64 16.69 -0.02
CA MET A 9 13.34 18.12 -0.04
C MET A 9 14.54 18.94 0.45
N VAL A 10 15.08 18.62 1.63
CA VAL A 10 16.25 19.30 2.21
C VAL A 10 17.47 19.18 1.29
N GLN A 11 17.70 18.01 0.68
CA GLN A 11 18.76 17.82 -0.30
C GLN A 11 18.55 18.68 -1.54
N SER A 12 17.32 18.74 -2.06
CA SER A 12 17.00 19.52 -3.26
C SER A 12 17.25 21.02 -3.01
N ILE A 13 16.76 21.56 -1.89
CA ILE A 13 16.99 22.95 -1.48
C ILE A 13 18.49 23.21 -1.29
N ASN A 14 19.19 22.34 -0.56
CA ASN A 14 20.63 22.50 -0.29
C ASN A 14 21.49 22.43 -1.55
N VAL A 15 21.07 21.64 -2.54
CA VAL A 15 21.75 21.56 -3.83
C VAL A 15 21.48 22.83 -4.61
N LEU A 16 20.21 23.22 -4.78
CA LEU A 16 19.82 24.40 -5.58
C LEU A 16 20.27 25.73 -4.97
N GLY A 17 20.49 25.80 -3.65
CA GLY A 17 21.03 26.98 -2.98
C GLY A 17 22.53 27.24 -3.21
N ARG A 18 23.25 26.32 -3.87
CA ARG A 18 24.65 26.52 -4.25
C ARG A 18 24.74 27.23 -5.61
N GLU A 19 25.72 28.11 -5.78
CA GLU A 19 25.95 28.89 -7.02
C GLU A 19 26.02 28.03 -8.30
N HIS A 20 26.45 26.78 -8.17
CA HIS A 20 26.54 25.81 -9.27
C HIS A 20 25.76 24.52 -9.02
N GLY A 21 24.78 24.58 -8.12
CA GLY A 21 23.87 23.47 -7.80
C GLY A 21 23.07 23.02 -9.01
N LYS A 22 23.03 21.71 -9.26
CA LYS A 22 22.22 21.12 -10.34
C LYS A 22 21.55 19.83 -9.87
N ILE A 23 20.28 19.67 -10.23
CA ILE A 23 19.53 18.44 -10.07
C ILE A 23 19.33 17.84 -11.45
N TYR A 24 19.66 16.57 -11.61
CA TYR A 24 19.46 15.81 -12.84
C TYR A 24 18.38 14.76 -12.62
N LEU A 25 17.31 14.84 -13.40
CA LEU A 25 16.25 13.83 -13.43
C LEU A 25 16.41 13.02 -14.70
N SER A 26 16.53 11.70 -14.57
CA SER A 26 16.65 10.80 -15.72
C SER A 26 15.84 9.53 -15.45
N SER A 27 14.82 9.30 -16.26
CA SER A 27 14.03 8.08 -16.30
C SER A 27 13.51 7.88 -17.73
N ALA A 28 13.22 6.62 -18.10
CA ALA A 28 12.54 6.31 -19.35
C ALA A 28 11.09 6.81 -19.35
N ASP A 29 10.49 6.94 -18.17
CA ASP A 29 9.08 7.27 -17.99
C ASP A 29 8.89 8.56 -17.14
N THR A 30 9.87 9.49 -17.18
CA THR A 30 9.72 10.80 -16.51
C THR A 30 8.50 11.52 -17.09
N SER A 31 7.53 11.83 -16.23
CA SER A 31 6.31 12.55 -16.57
C SER A 31 6.34 14.00 -16.12
N ASP A 32 5.42 14.81 -16.64
CA ASP A 32 5.17 16.17 -16.14
C ASP A 32 4.89 16.18 -14.64
N THR A 33 4.29 15.12 -14.09
CA THR A 33 4.00 15.03 -12.65
C THR A 33 5.31 14.97 -11.84
N ASP A 34 6.32 14.26 -12.32
CA ASP A 34 7.62 14.14 -11.62
C ASP A 34 8.39 15.45 -11.68
N ILE A 35 8.40 16.09 -12.86
CA ILE A 35 9.07 17.38 -13.07
C ILE A 35 8.41 18.43 -12.17
N LYS A 36 7.07 18.52 -12.19
CA LYS A 36 6.31 19.46 -11.35
C LYS A 36 6.54 19.21 -9.86
N TYR A 37 6.65 17.95 -9.45
CA TYR A 37 6.95 17.61 -8.07
C TYR A 37 8.33 18.11 -7.64
N ILE A 38 9.39 17.80 -8.40
CA ILE A 38 10.75 18.25 -8.06
C ILE A 38 10.85 19.78 -8.08
N LEU A 39 10.19 20.44 -9.03
CA LEU A 39 10.12 21.90 -9.06
C LEU A 39 9.40 22.45 -7.83
N SER A 40 8.32 21.81 -7.37
CA SER A 40 7.63 22.25 -6.15
C SER A 40 8.47 22.08 -4.88
N LEU A 41 9.41 21.13 -4.86
CA LEU A 41 10.38 20.98 -3.77
C LEU A 41 11.52 22.02 -3.80
N ALA A 42 11.66 22.78 -4.88
CA ALA A 42 12.70 23.80 -5.01
C ALA A 42 12.42 25.06 -4.16
N GLY A 43 11.24 25.17 -3.55
CA GLY A 43 10.88 26.31 -2.71
C GLY A 43 10.91 27.63 -3.48
N GLU A 44 11.61 28.64 -2.94
CA GLU A 44 11.71 29.98 -3.55
C GLU A 44 12.61 30.00 -4.81
N TYR A 45 13.40 28.96 -5.06
CA TYR A 45 14.27 28.90 -6.21
C TYR A 45 13.46 28.69 -7.49
N ARG A 46 13.40 29.74 -8.31
CA ARG A 46 12.81 29.66 -9.65
C ARG A 46 13.77 28.94 -10.59
N VAL A 47 13.54 27.64 -10.77
CA VAL A 47 14.30 26.80 -11.70
C VAL A 47 13.51 26.66 -13.00
N ASN A 48 14.12 27.07 -14.12
CA ASN A 48 13.61 26.71 -15.44
C ASN A 48 14.21 25.35 -15.82
N PRO A 49 13.42 24.26 -15.91
CA PRO A 49 13.95 22.96 -16.24
C PRO A 49 14.46 22.94 -17.68
N PHE A 50 15.67 22.42 -17.88
CA PHE A 50 16.16 22.09 -19.21
C PHE A 50 15.75 20.65 -19.53
N VAL A 51 14.77 20.49 -20.42
CA VAL A 51 14.19 19.18 -20.75
C VAL A 51 14.77 18.66 -22.06
N ILE A 52 15.35 17.46 -22.01
CA ILE A 52 15.74 16.69 -23.19
C ILE A 52 14.73 15.55 -23.34
N VAL A 53 13.98 15.56 -24.45
CA VAL A 53 13.04 14.47 -24.78
C VAL A 53 13.71 13.54 -25.78
N ASN A 54 13.88 12.27 -25.40
CA ASN A 54 14.33 11.23 -26.31
C ASN A 54 13.13 10.61 -27.03
N ASN A 55 12.92 10.99 -28.29
CA ASN A 55 11.83 10.45 -29.13
C ASN A 55 12.21 9.14 -29.84
N TYR A 56 13.30 8.49 -29.45
CA TYR A 56 13.70 7.21 -30.02
C TYR A 56 12.67 6.13 -29.71
N GLN A 57 12.14 5.51 -30.76
CA GLN A 57 11.31 4.32 -30.64
C GLN A 57 12.11 3.08 -31.04
N PRO A 58 12.35 2.13 -30.10
CA PRO A 58 13.05 0.90 -30.42
C PRO A 58 12.17 0.00 -31.32
N VAL A 59 12.80 -0.71 -32.25
CA VAL A 59 12.15 -1.83 -32.94
C VAL A 59 12.34 -3.07 -32.08
N SER A 60 11.35 -3.34 -31.22
CA SER A 60 11.49 -4.26 -30.09
C SER A 60 11.10 -5.70 -30.40
N GLY A 61 10.70 -6.03 -31.64
CA GLY A 61 10.39 -7.42 -32.04
C GLY A 61 8.96 -7.86 -31.68
N LYS A 62 8.72 -9.17 -31.58
CA LYS A 62 7.39 -9.73 -31.28
C LYS A 62 7.20 -9.94 -29.78
N CYS A 63 5.97 -9.74 -29.32
CA CYS A 63 5.54 -10.08 -27.97
C CYS A 63 4.26 -10.94 -28.03
N TYR A 64 4.39 -12.20 -27.63
CA TYR A 64 3.31 -13.19 -27.60
C TYR A 64 2.55 -13.10 -26.27
N ASN A 65 1.27 -12.74 -26.33
CA ASN A 65 0.37 -12.62 -25.18
C ASN A 65 -0.42 -13.92 -24.99
N TYR A 66 -0.20 -14.59 -23.86
CA TYR A 66 -0.89 -15.82 -23.49
C TYR A 66 -2.14 -15.49 -22.68
N SER A 67 -3.27 -16.07 -23.09
CA SER A 67 -4.56 -15.88 -22.43
C SER A 67 -4.78 -16.86 -21.26
N GLY A 68 -5.88 -16.67 -20.52
CA GLY A 68 -6.33 -17.58 -19.46
C GLY A 68 -6.19 -17.01 -18.05
N SER A 69 -6.84 -17.68 -17.08
CA SER A 69 -6.88 -17.23 -15.67
C SER A 69 -5.57 -17.41 -14.90
N ASN A 70 -4.59 -18.08 -15.49
CA ASN A 70 -3.27 -18.30 -14.92
C ASN A 70 -2.22 -18.60 -16.02
N PRO A 71 -0.91 -18.52 -15.72
CA PRO A 71 0.19 -18.70 -16.68
C PRO A 71 0.39 -20.11 -17.28
N LYS A 72 -0.53 -21.06 -17.11
CA LYS A 72 -0.29 -22.46 -17.52
C LYS A 72 0.09 -22.64 -19.00
N ASN A 73 -0.53 -21.86 -19.91
CA ASN A 73 -0.25 -21.94 -21.34
C ASN A 73 1.16 -21.42 -21.65
N LEU A 74 1.55 -20.32 -21.00
CA LEU A 74 2.90 -19.75 -21.10
C LEU A 74 3.96 -20.75 -20.63
N ILE A 75 3.75 -21.39 -19.48
CA ILE A 75 4.70 -22.37 -18.96
C ILE A 75 4.75 -23.65 -19.80
N ALA A 76 3.62 -24.10 -20.36
CA ALA A 76 3.62 -25.21 -21.31
C ALA A 76 4.42 -24.87 -22.59
N ALA A 77 4.33 -23.62 -23.08
CA ALA A 77 5.15 -23.15 -24.18
C ALA A 77 6.64 -23.07 -23.84
N LEU A 78 6.97 -22.59 -22.63
CA LEU A 78 8.34 -22.55 -22.14
C LEU A 78 8.93 -23.95 -21.98
N ASP A 79 8.16 -24.94 -21.51
CA ASP A 79 8.61 -26.34 -21.47
C ASP A 79 9.02 -26.84 -22.88
N LYS A 80 8.23 -26.52 -23.91
CA LYS A 80 8.55 -26.91 -25.30
C LYS A 80 9.76 -26.15 -25.83
N ALA A 81 9.89 -24.86 -25.50
CA ALA A 81 11.06 -24.07 -25.88
C ALA A 81 12.35 -24.62 -25.25
N ILE A 82 12.34 -24.92 -23.94
CA ILE A 82 13.47 -25.55 -23.24
C ILE A 82 13.81 -26.91 -23.87
N ALA A 83 12.80 -27.74 -24.17
CA ALA A 83 13.02 -29.05 -24.78
C ALA A 83 13.59 -28.96 -26.21
N ALA A 84 13.29 -27.89 -26.94
CA ALA A 84 13.88 -27.60 -28.25
C ALA A 84 15.32 -27.06 -28.17
N GLY A 85 15.77 -26.65 -26.98
CA GLY A 85 17.07 -26.06 -26.70
C GLY A 85 17.08 -24.53 -26.75
N GLY A 86 18.25 -23.95 -26.50
CA GLY A 86 18.44 -22.51 -26.33
C GLY A 86 18.54 -22.11 -24.86
N HIS A 87 18.68 -20.80 -24.62
CA HIS A 87 18.74 -20.24 -23.26
C HIS A 87 17.62 -19.22 -23.08
N HIS A 88 17.00 -19.17 -21.90
CA HIS A 88 15.81 -18.36 -21.68
C HIS A 88 15.90 -17.51 -20.41
N LEU A 89 15.30 -16.32 -20.46
CA LEU A 89 15.11 -15.45 -19.30
C LEU A 89 13.63 -15.44 -18.92
N LEU A 90 13.30 -15.82 -17.69
CA LEU A 90 11.95 -15.84 -17.15
C LEU A 90 11.80 -14.79 -16.04
N CYS A 91 11.00 -13.77 -16.31
CA CYS A 91 10.65 -12.68 -15.44
C CYS A 91 9.36 -13.00 -14.67
N CYS A 92 9.39 -13.04 -13.34
CA CYS A 92 8.23 -13.29 -12.49
C CYS A 92 7.93 -12.10 -11.58
N SER A 93 6.66 -11.72 -11.43
CA SER A 93 6.25 -10.65 -10.50
C SER A 93 6.22 -11.06 -9.02
N ALA A 94 6.57 -12.31 -8.69
CA ALA A 94 6.50 -12.86 -7.34
C ALA A 94 7.71 -13.76 -7.05
N GLN A 95 8.12 -13.86 -5.78
CA GLN A 95 9.27 -14.67 -5.36
C GLN A 95 8.95 -15.80 -4.36
N LYS A 96 7.95 -15.64 -3.50
CA LYS A 96 7.72 -16.53 -2.34
C LYS A 96 7.40 -17.98 -2.75
N ALA A 97 7.85 -18.96 -1.97
CA ALA A 97 7.56 -20.39 -2.17
C ALA A 97 6.07 -20.74 -2.30
N LYS A 98 5.22 -20.09 -1.50
CA LYS A 98 3.75 -20.23 -1.56
C LYS A 98 3.14 -19.70 -2.87
N SER A 99 3.86 -18.83 -3.58
CA SER A 99 3.42 -18.33 -4.88
C SER A 99 3.76 -19.35 -5.95
N LYS A 100 2.74 -20.06 -6.42
CA LYS A 100 2.83 -21.08 -7.48
C LYS A 100 3.64 -20.61 -8.70
N TRP A 101 3.44 -19.37 -9.13
CA TRP A 101 4.10 -18.81 -10.31
C TRP A 101 5.24 -17.85 -9.96
N GLY A 102 5.77 -17.96 -8.73
CA GLY A 102 6.91 -17.20 -8.27
C GLY A 102 8.24 -17.87 -8.62
N THR A 103 9.33 -17.11 -8.47
CA THR A 103 10.69 -17.56 -8.83
C THR A 103 11.07 -18.89 -8.18
N GLN A 104 10.85 -19.05 -6.87
CA GLN A 104 11.25 -20.25 -6.13
C GLN A 104 10.46 -21.50 -6.54
N ALA A 105 9.13 -21.40 -6.66
CA ALA A 105 8.29 -22.53 -7.05
C ALA A 105 8.58 -23.01 -8.48
N LEU A 106 8.83 -22.06 -9.40
CA LEU A 106 9.19 -22.37 -10.78
C LEU A 106 10.61 -22.94 -10.88
N GLU A 107 11.57 -22.42 -10.12
CA GLU A 107 12.91 -23.02 -10.02
C GLU A 107 12.83 -24.49 -9.60
N GLN A 108 12.11 -24.79 -8.51
CA GLN A 108 11.95 -26.17 -8.04
C GLN A 108 11.31 -27.07 -9.09
N ARG A 109 10.24 -26.61 -9.73
CA ARG A 109 9.60 -27.35 -10.82
C ARG A 109 10.57 -27.64 -11.97
N PHE A 110 11.28 -26.63 -12.46
CA PHE A 110 12.17 -26.80 -13.61
C PHE A 110 13.38 -27.67 -13.26
N LYS A 111 13.90 -27.61 -12.03
CA LYS A 111 14.93 -28.55 -11.53
C LYS A 111 14.43 -30.00 -11.51
N GLN A 112 13.18 -30.23 -11.10
CA GLN A 112 12.56 -31.56 -11.10
C GLN A 112 12.31 -32.08 -12.53
N LYS A 113 11.84 -31.22 -13.44
CA LYS A 113 11.45 -31.59 -14.81
C LYS A 113 12.65 -31.71 -15.76
N PHE A 114 13.64 -30.83 -15.63
CA PHE A 114 14.85 -30.81 -16.45
C PHE A 114 16.12 -30.84 -15.56
N PRO A 115 16.47 -32.00 -14.97
CA PRO A 115 17.59 -32.10 -14.02
C PRO A 115 18.97 -31.75 -14.61
N HIS A 116 19.09 -31.73 -15.93
CA HIS A 116 20.33 -31.38 -16.64
C HIS A 116 20.49 -29.86 -16.86
N LEU A 117 19.43 -29.07 -16.62
CA LEU A 117 19.41 -27.64 -16.91
C LEU A 117 20.18 -26.86 -15.83
N ARG A 118 21.08 -25.96 -16.24
CA ARG A 118 21.72 -25.01 -15.33
C ARG A 118 20.76 -23.84 -15.11
N ILE A 119 20.17 -23.79 -13.92
CA ILE A 119 19.16 -22.78 -13.57
C ILE A 119 19.74 -21.79 -12.56
N LEU A 120 19.61 -20.49 -12.85
CA LEU A 120 19.94 -19.41 -11.91
C LEU A 120 18.68 -18.66 -11.49
N ARG A 121 18.38 -18.66 -10.19
CA ARG A 121 17.35 -17.80 -9.60
C ARG A 121 17.93 -16.48 -9.09
N ILE A 122 17.33 -15.36 -9.48
CA ILE A 122 17.70 -14.00 -9.06
C ILE A 122 16.50 -13.30 -8.41
N ASP A 123 16.53 -13.18 -7.09
CA ASP A 123 15.56 -12.43 -6.30
C ASP A 123 16.19 -11.85 -5.03
N SER A 124 15.42 -11.12 -4.22
CA SER A 124 15.96 -10.37 -3.09
C SER A 124 16.55 -11.28 -2.01
N HIS A 125 16.17 -12.56 -1.99
CA HIS A 125 16.82 -13.56 -1.14
C HIS A 125 18.11 -14.09 -1.79
N SER A 126 18.06 -14.50 -3.05
CA SER A 126 19.18 -15.20 -3.68
C SER A 126 20.42 -14.32 -3.85
N VAL A 127 20.26 -13.02 -4.10
CA VAL A 127 21.38 -12.08 -4.26
C VAL A 127 22.05 -11.70 -2.94
N LEU A 128 21.38 -11.98 -1.81
CA LEU A 128 21.85 -11.68 -0.45
C LEU A 128 22.16 -12.95 0.36
N ASP A 129 22.28 -14.11 -0.30
CA ASP A 129 22.62 -15.37 0.34
C ASP A 129 24.02 -15.85 -0.08
N PRO A 130 25.02 -15.86 0.83
CA PRO A 130 26.39 -16.28 0.51
C PRO A 130 26.53 -17.70 -0.04
N LYS A 131 25.55 -18.58 0.20
CA LYS A 131 25.56 -19.96 -0.28
C LYS A 131 24.92 -20.09 -1.67
N HIS A 132 24.26 -19.05 -2.18
CA HIS A 132 23.53 -19.10 -3.44
C HIS A 132 24.41 -18.69 -4.64
N PRO A 133 24.32 -19.33 -5.81
CA PRO A 133 25.06 -18.94 -7.02
C PRO A 133 24.79 -17.53 -7.54
N ALA A 134 23.78 -16.83 -7.00
CA ALA A 134 23.39 -15.47 -7.40
C ALA A 134 23.92 -14.41 -6.43
N PHE A 135 24.65 -14.82 -5.39
CA PHE A 135 25.21 -13.91 -4.40
C PHE A 135 26.04 -12.81 -5.09
N GLU A 136 25.68 -11.56 -4.84
CA GLU A 136 26.36 -10.38 -5.42
C GLU A 136 26.45 -10.38 -6.95
N CYS A 137 25.60 -11.14 -7.67
CA CYS A 137 25.69 -11.28 -9.12
C CYS A 137 25.40 -9.99 -9.89
N ILE A 138 24.78 -9.00 -9.25
CA ILE A 138 24.34 -7.74 -9.87
C ILE A 138 25.51 -6.98 -10.53
N ALA A 139 26.70 -7.00 -9.93
CA ALA A 139 27.88 -6.33 -10.47
C ALA A 139 28.46 -7.02 -11.72
N HIS A 140 28.13 -8.29 -11.94
CA HIS A 140 28.72 -9.15 -12.98
C HIS A 140 27.65 -9.88 -13.81
N LEU A 141 26.46 -9.31 -13.96
CA LEU A 141 25.32 -9.96 -14.63
C LEU A 141 25.68 -10.48 -16.03
N ASN A 142 26.29 -9.62 -16.86
CA ASN A 142 26.61 -9.98 -18.25
C ASN A 142 27.55 -11.19 -18.37
N GLU A 143 28.40 -11.43 -17.36
CA GLU A 143 29.30 -12.58 -17.31
C GLU A 143 28.59 -13.81 -16.76
N ILE A 144 27.88 -13.67 -15.64
CA ILE A 144 27.27 -14.78 -14.91
C ILE A 144 26.13 -15.39 -15.70
N LEU A 145 25.24 -14.59 -16.27
CA LEU A 145 24.02 -15.08 -16.92
C LEU A 145 24.30 -15.99 -18.13
N THR A 146 25.44 -15.80 -18.81
CA THR A 146 25.86 -16.64 -19.95
C THR A 146 26.20 -18.08 -19.57
N GLN A 147 26.35 -18.37 -18.28
CA GLN A 147 26.67 -19.72 -17.77
C GLN A 147 25.43 -20.57 -17.52
N TYR A 148 24.23 -20.04 -17.73
CA TYR A 148 22.97 -20.68 -17.38
C TYR A 148 22.03 -20.81 -18.57
N ASP A 149 21.27 -21.90 -18.56
CA ASP A 149 20.31 -22.26 -19.59
C ASP A 149 18.94 -21.63 -19.32
N LEU A 150 18.58 -21.47 -18.05
CA LEU A 150 17.40 -20.75 -17.63
C LEU A 150 17.74 -19.80 -16.48
N VAL A 151 17.45 -18.52 -16.68
CA VAL A 151 17.53 -17.51 -15.63
C VAL A 151 16.12 -17.14 -15.21
N ILE A 152 15.81 -17.25 -13.92
CA ILE A 152 14.51 -16.90 -13.35
C ILE A 152 14.69 -15.70 -12.44
N ALA A 153 14.08 -14.57 -12.79
CA ALA A 153 14.28 -13.30 -12.12
C ALA A 153 12.98 -12.72 -11.55
N SER A 154 13.06 -12.17 -10.34
CA SER A 154 12.02 -11.32 -9.76
C SER A 154 12.27 -9.83 -10.07
N PRO A 155 11.42 -8.88 -9.61
CA PRO A 155 11.66 -7.45 -9.74
C PRO A 155 12.98 -6.95 -9.13
N SER A 156 13.75 -7.77 -8.43
CA SER A 156 15.12 -7.40 -8.00
C SER A 156 16.08 -7.10 -9.18
N LEU A 157 15.73 -7.45 -10.42
CA LEU A 157 16.42 -6.99 -11.65
C LEU A 157 15.71 -5.85 -12.38
N GLU A 158 14.67 -5.24 -11.79
CA GLU A 158 13.84 -4.23 -12.44
C GLU A 158 14.56 -2.89 -12.62
N THR A 159 15.42 -2.48 -11.69
CA THR A 159 16.05 -1.15 -11.69
C THR A 159 17.57 -1.24 -11.61
N GLY A 160 18.26 -0.21 -12.13
CA GLY A 160 19.72 -0.05 -11.99
C GLY A 160 20.61 -1.03 -12.78
N VAL A 161 20.04 -1.96 -13.55
CA VAL A 161 20.80 -2.97 -14.30
C VAL A 161 20.51 -2.95 -15.81
N SER A 162 21.53 -3.32 -16.60
CA SER A 162 21.42 -3.51 -18.06
C SER A 162 22.01 -4.88 -18.42
N ILE A 163 21.23 -5.69 -19.14
CA ILE A 163 21.67 -6.98 -19.66
C ILE A 163 21.96 -6.79 -21.15
N ASP A 164 23.23 -6.60 -21.45
CA ASP A 164 23.81 -6.31 -22.76
C ASP A 164 24.45 -7.56 -23.40
N ILE A 165 23.92 -8.74 -23.04
CA ILE A 165 24.32 -10.03 -23.62
C ILE A 165 23.73 -10.14 -25.02
N LYS A 166 24.53 -10.67 -25.97
CA LYS A 166 24.11 -10.96 -27.33
C LYS A 166 24.33 -12.42 -27.69
N GLY A 167 23.39 -13.02 -28.42
CA GLY A 167 23.49 -14.38 -28.97
C GLY A 167 23.36 -15.51 -27.95
N HIS A 168 22.98 -15.20 -26.70
CA HIS A 168 22.82 -16.20 -25.64
C HIS A 168 21.35 -16.57 -25.43
N PHE A 169 20.55 -15.59 -25.05
CA PHE A 169 19.12 -15.79 -24.80
C PHE A 169 18.37 -15.88 -26.12
N SER A 170 17.58 -16.94 -26.28
CA SER A 170 16.74 -17.17 -27.44
C SER A 170 15.39 -16.46 -27.33
N SER A 171 14.91 -16.21 -26.10
CA SER A 171 13.64 -15.55 -25.83
C SER A 171 13.52 -15.08 -24.37
N VAL A 172 12.63 -14.11 -24.15
CA VAL A 172 12.25 -13.63 -22.80
C VAL A 172 10.82 -14.05 -22.48
N TRP A 173 10.58 -14.48 -21.26
CA TRP A 173 9.30 -14.96 -20.76
C TRP A 173 8.88 -14.12 -19.55
N GLY A 174 7.58 -13.84 -19.40
CA GLY A 174 7.09 -12.94 -18.36
C GLY A 174 5.78 -13.38 -17.72
N ILE A 175 5.74 -13.44 -16.39
CA ILE A 175 4.53 -13.72 -15.59
C ILE A 175 4.23 -12.52 -14.71
N PHE A 176 3.16 -11.80 -15.04
CA PHE A 176 2.77 -10.56 -14.35
C PHE A 176 1.40 -10.68 -13.73
N GLN A 177 1.36 -10.93 -12.42
CA GLN A 177 0.12 -11.24 -11.71
C GLN A 177 -0.62 -9.99 -11.20
N GLY A 178 -0.16 -8.77 -11.51
CA GLY A 178 -0.81 -7.54 -11.06
C GLY A 178 -0.35 -7.02 -9.69
N VAL A 179 0.88 -7.36 -9.29
CA VAL A 179 1.49 -6.88 -8.02
C VAL A 179 2.31 -5.61 -8.23
N GLN A 180 2.93 -5.46 -9.41
CA GLN A 180 3.77 -4.32 -9.77
C GLN A 180 3.02 -3.37 -10.73
N PRO A 181 3.30 -2.06 -10.71
CA PRO A 181 2.78 -1.09 -11.69
C PRO A 181 3.06 -1.49 -13.14
N VAL A 182 2.35 -0.88 -14.08
CA VAL A 182 2.47 -1.19 -15.52
C VAL A 182 3.87 -0.88 -16.05
N ASP A 183 4.44 0.25 -15.65
CA ASP A 183 5.78 0.67 -16.10
C ASP A 183 6.87 -0.30 -15.62
N SER A 184 6.76 -0.78 -14.38
CA SER A 184 7.65 -1.81 -13.83
C SER A 184 7.70 -3.07 -14.70
N VAL A 185 6.55 -3.55 -15.19
CA VAL A 185 6.47 -4.71 -16.08
C VAL A 185 7.25 -4.48 -17.37
N ARG A 186 7.01 -3.33 -18.00
CA ARG A 186 7.65 -2.93 -19.26
C ARG A 186 9.15 -2.83 -19.10
N GLN A 187 9.60 -2.16 -18.03
CA GLN A 187 11.00 -2.00 -17.70
C GLN A 187 11.68 -3.35 -17.46
N MET A 188 11.06 -4.24 -16.69
CA MET A 188 11.58 -5.58 -16.39
C MET A 188 11.78 -6.43 -17.66
N LEU A 189 10.84 -6.38 -18.61
CA LEU A 189 10.97 -7.07 -19.91
C LEU A 189 12.06 -6.46 -20.80
N ALA A 190 12.24 -5.14 -20.74
CA ALA A 190 13.20 -4.40 -21.55
C ALA A 190 14.65 -4.44 -21.01
N ARG A 191 14.91 -5.12 -19.88
CA ARG A 191 16.26 -5.23 -19.30
C ARG A 191 17.24 -5.98 -20.19
N LEU A 192 16.77 -7.03 -20.87
CA LEU A 192 17.53 -7.65 -21.96
C LEU A 192 17.43 -6.74 -23.20
N ARG A 193 18.56 -6.15 -23.57
CA ARG A 193 18.63 -5.19 -24.69
C ARG A 193 18.59 -5.86 -26.06
N GLU A 194 18.95 -7.13 -26.14
CA GLU A 194 18.90 -7.88 -27.39
C GLU A 194 17.45 -8.06 -27.88
N THR A 195 17.23 -7.86 -29.18
CA THR A 195 15.91 -8.05 -29.81
C THR A 195 15.64 -9.52 -30.06
N VAL A 196 14.93 -10.16 -29.12
CA VAL A 196 14.50 -11.58 -29.18
C VAL A 196 12.97 -11.69 -29.04
N ASP A 197 12.34 -12.83 -29.25
CA ASP A 197 10.89 -12.90 -29.03
C ASP A 197 10.55 -12.86 -27.53
N ARG A 198 9.48 -12.14 -27.18
CA ARG A 198 8.98 -11.98 -25.81
C ARG A 198 7.69 -12.78 -25.68
N HIS A 199 7.49 -13.46 -24.57
CA HIS A 199 6.32 -14.28 -24.30
C HIS A 199 5.79 -13.92 -22.92
N ILE A 200 4.54 -13.46 -22.81
CA ILE A 200 4.01 -12.94 -21.55
C ILE A 200 2.65 -13.52 -21.22
N TRP A 201 2.41 -13.70 -19.93
CA TRP A 201 1.07 -13.79 -19.37
C TRP A 201 0.88 -12.64 -18.39
N VAL A 202 -0.24 -11.93 -18.51
CA VAL A 202 -0.58 -10.79 -17.66
C VAL A 202 -1.98 -11.00 -17.11
N SER A 203 -2.14 -10.83 -15.80
CA SER A 203 -3.46 -10.86 -15.16
C SER A 203 -4.36 -9.77 -15.74
N GLN A 204 -5.65 -10.09 -15.94
CA GLN A 204 -6.63 -9.11 -16.42
C GLN A 204 -6.76 -7.91 -15.46
N TYR A 205 -6.59 -8.15 -14.16
CA TYR A 205 -6.73 -7.18 -13.08
C TYR A 205 -5.53 -7.20 -12.12
N GLY A 206 -5.21 -6.05 -11.54
CA GLY A 206 -4.25 -5.90 -10.46
C GLY A 206 -4.74 -6.48 -9.14
N MET A 207 -3.80 -6.85 -8.26
CA MET A 207 -4.09 -7.37 -6.92
C MET A 207 -4.24 -6.28 -5.85
N GLY A 208 -3.88 -5.04 -6.15
CA GLY A 208 -3.83 -3.96 -5.16
C GLY A 208 -4.19 -2.59 -5.74
N THR A 209 -4.46 -1.65 -4.84
CA THR A 209 -4.75 -0.25 -5.16
C THR A 209 -4.10 0.64 -4.10
N VAL A 210 -3.72 1.86 -4.49
CA VAL A 210 -3.25 2.92 -3.59
C VAL A 210 -4.42 3.51 -2.82
N GLY A 211 -4.22 3.74 -1.50
CA GLY A 211 -5.23 4.30 -0.61
C GLY A 211 -6.52 3.49 -0.60
N ASN A 212 -7.66 4.16 -0.72
CA ASN A 212 -8.98 3.52 -0.79
C ASN A 212 -9.35 3.01 -2.20
N GLY A 213 -8.43 3.05 -3.17
CA GLY A 213 -8.68 2.62 -4.55
C GLY A 213 -9.46 3.60 -5.42
N SER A 214 -9.59 4.86 -4.99
CA SER A 214 -10.13 5.94 -5.82
C SER A 214 -9.27 6.16 -7.06
N THR A 215 -9.92 6.38 -8.20
CA THR A 215 -9.28 6.72 -9.49
C THR A 215 -9.21 8.22 -9.73
N SER A 216 -9.55 9.03 -8.72
CA SER A 216 -9.34 10.48 -8.74
C SER A 216 -8.43 10.88 -7.58
N MET A 217 -7.58 11.88 -7.84
CA MET A 217 -6.70 12.51 -6.84
C MET A 217 -7.53 13.03 -5.67
N GLY A 218 -8.58 13.81 -5.93
CA GLY A 218 -9.45 14.36 -4.88
C GLY A 218 -10.08 13.28 -3.99
N GLY A 219 -10.47 12.14 -4.56
CA GLY A 219 -11.00 11.02 -3.77
C GLY A 219 -9.96 10.33 -2.88
N LEU A 220 -8.69 10.30 -3.29
CA LEU A 220 -7.59 9.79 -2.47
C LEU A 220 -7.25 10.78 -1.35
N LEU A 221 -7.04 12.06 -1.68
CA LEU A 221 -6.69 13.10 -0.70
C LEU A 221 -7.76 13.24 0.37
N ARG A 222 -9.02 13.40 -0.03
CA ARG A 222 -10.16 13.49 0.89
C ARG A 222 -10.26 12.29 1.81
N SER A 223 -9.92 11.09 1.34
CA SER A 223 -9.94 9.89 2.20
C SER A 223 -8.88 9.96 3.30
N GLN A 224 -7.71 10.53 3.02
CA GLN A 224 -6.65 10.70 3.99
C GLN A 224 -6.97 11.82 4.97
N ASP A 225 -7.46 12.96 4.48
CA ASP A 225 -7.82 14.10 5.33
C ASP A 225 -8.91 13.73 6.34
N VAL A 226 -10.00 13.11 5.86
CA VAL A 226 -11.10 12.68 6.73
C VAL A 226 -10.63 11.64 7.75
N ALA A 227 -9.77 10.71 7.35
CA ALA A 227 -9.23 9.72 8.28
C ALA A 227 -8.30 10.35 9.33
N THR A 228 -7.46 11.32 8.94
CA THR A 228 -6.56 12.02 9.85
C THR A 228 -7.35 12.82 10.88
N GLN A 229 -8.32 13.62 10.43
CA GLN A 229 -9.19 14.42 11.30
C GLN A 229 -9.95 13.53 12.29
N ALA A 230 -10.54 12.43 11.80
CA ALA A 230 -11.26 11.50 12.66
C ALA A 230 -10.33 10.84 13.69
N ASN A 231 -9.14 10.40 13.28
CA ASN A 231 -8.18 9.79 14.20
C ASN A 231 -7.72 10.78 15.27
N ILE A 232 -7.44 12.04 14.92
CA ILE A 232 -7.07 13.09 15.90
C ILE A 232 -8.23 13.34 16.86
N ALA A 233 -9.46 13.54 16.37
CA ALA A 233 -10.61 13.80 17.23
C ALA A 233 -10.89 12.64 18.20
N LEU A 234 -10.82 11.40 17.69
CA LEU A 234 -11.03 10.20 18.50
C LEU A 234 -9.93 10.01 19.55
N LEU A 235 -8.67 10.30 19.20
CA LEU A 235 -7.55 10.27 20.14
C LEU A 235 -7.70 11.33 21.23
N SER A 236 -8.03 12.57 20.86
CA SER A 236 -8.23 13.64 21.84
C SER A 236 -9.33 13.29 22.84
N ALA A 237 -10.43 12.74 22.35
CA ALA A 237 -11.54 12.30 23.20
C ALA A 237 -11.18 11.08 24.07
N ALA A 238 -10.41 10.13 23.55
CA ALA A 238 -10.11 8.87 24.25
C ALA A 238 -8.93 8.97 25.24
N ASP A 239 -7.92 9.79 24.94
CA ASP A 239 -6.74 10.02 25.78
C ASP A 239 -6.92 11.21 26.73
N ASN A 240 -8.00 11.98 26.57
CA ASN A 240 -8.26 13.24 27.29
C ASN A 240 -7.04 14.19 27.24
N ASP A 241 -6.47 14.29 26.05
CA ASP A 241 -5.29 15.09 25.72
C ASP A 241 -5.56 15.85 24.41
N ASP A 242 -4.90 16.98 24.19
CA ASP A 242 -5.11 17.76 22.97
C ASP A 242 -4.12 17.34 21.89
N TYR A 243 -4.60 16.72 20.81
CA TYR A 243 -3.81 16.36 19.63
C TYR A 243 -3.83 17.42 18.52
N SER A 244 -4.39 18.61 18.77
CA SER A 244 -4.42 19.71 17.81
C SER A 244 -3.03 20.25 17.45
N PHE A 245 -2.00 19.95 18.26
CA PHE A 245 -0.60 20.29 17.96
C PHE A 245 -0.04 19.58 16.73
N ILE A 246 -0.69 18.51 16.27
CA ILE A 246 -0.24 17.74 15.10
C ILE A 246 -0.40 18.60 13.84
N ASP A 247 0.72 18.89 13.19
CA ASP A 247 0.74 19.54 11.89
C ASP A 247 0.31 18.56 10.79
N GLN A 248 -0.89 18.81 10.28
CA GLN A 248 -1.52 18.05 9.20
C GLN A 248 -1.13 18.56 7.81
N ASN A 249 -0.42 19.69 7.70
CA ASN A 249 -0.03 20.27 6.42
C ASN A 249 1.43 19.94 6.05
N PHE A 250 1.95 18.84 6.57
CA PHE A 250 3.29 18.38 6.23
C PHE A 250 3.38 17.96 4.75
N GLN A 251 4.24 18.64 3.99
CA GLN A 251 4.57 18.35 2.58
C GLN A 251 3.33 18.15 1.67
N PRO A 252 2.49 19.18 1.49
CA PRO A 252 1.30 19.10 0.65
C PRO A 252 1.63 18.74 -0.80
N GLU A 253 2.79 19.15 -1.32
CA GLU A 253 3.28 18.82 -2.67
C GLU A 253 3.50 17.31 -2.85
N SER A 254 4.13 16.68 -1.84
CA SER A 254 4.34 15.24 -1.79
C SER A 254 3.01 14.51 -1.72
N LEU A 255 2.07 15.00 -0.91
CA LEU A 255 0.74 14.39 -0.76
C LEU A 255 -0.09 14.50 -2.04
N GLN A 256 -0.06 15.65 -2.70
CA GLN A 256 -0.71 15.84 -3.99
C GLN A 256 -0.11 14.93 -5.07
N THR A 257 1.20 14.81 -5.12
CA THR A 257 1.90 13.93 -6.06
C THR A 257 1.57 12.45 -5.81
N TRP A 258 1.54 12.04 -4.54
CA TRP A 258 1.04 10.72 -4.13
C TRP A 258 -0.39 10.47 -4.60
N GLY A 259 -1.28 11.45 -4.44
CA GLY A 259 -2.67 11.37 -4.91
C GLY A 259 -2.79 11.24 -6.43
N LYS A 260 -2.01 12.01 -7.19
CA LYS A 260 -1.98 11.95 -8.67
C LYS A 260 -1.48 10.58 -9.15
N ARG A 261 -0.33 10.15 -8.66
CA ARG A 261 0.28 8.85 -9.04
C ARG A 261 -0.59 7.68 -8.60
N GLY A 262 -1.14 7.73 -7.39
CA GLY A 262 -2.04 6.72 -6.86
C GLY A 262 -3.32 6.57 -7.70
N ALA A 263 -3.90 7.69 -8.18
CA ALA A 263 -5.07 7.65 -9.04
C ALA A 263 -4.79 6.95 -10.38
N VAL A 264 -3.65 7.26 -11.01
CA VAL A 264 -3.21 6.61 -12.25
C VAL A 264 -3.02 5.10 -12.04
N ILE A 265 -2.25 4.71 -11.02
CA ILE A 265 -2.05 3.30 -10.67
C ILE A 265 -3.39 2.59 -10.45
N ASN A 266 -4.34 3.24 -9.77
CA ASN A 266 -5.66 2.65 -9.52
C ASN A 266 -6.48 2.46 -10.79
N VAL A 267 -6.34 3.33 -11.80
CA VAL A 267 -6.97 3.15 -13.12
C VAL A 267 -6.33 1.96 -13.84
N GLU A 268 -5.01 1.91 -13.86
CA GLU A 268 -4.25 0.85 -14.51
C GLU A 268 -4.56 -0.52 -13.91
N MET A 269 -4.56 -0.64 -12.59
CA MET A 269 -4.87 -1.89 -11.89
C MET A 269 -6.26 -2.43 -12.20
N ARG A 270 -7.23 -1.58 -12.56
CA ARG A 270 -8.58 -2.02 -12.99
C ARG A 270 -8.62 -2.62 -14.40
N ARG A 271 -7.61 -2.33 -15.24
CA ARG A 271 -7.48 -2.82 -16.62
C ARG A 271 -6.03 -3.22 -16.89
N TYR A 272 -5.46 -4.00 -15.97
CA TYR A 272 -4.01 -4.18 -15.87
C TYR A 272 -3.39 -4.74 -17.14
N GLN A 273 -3.91 -5.85 -17.65
CA GLN A 273 -3.44 -6.46 -18.90
C GLN A 273 -3.48 -5.48 -20.07
N GLU A 274 -4.58 -4.73 -20.21
CA GLU A 274 -4.74 -3.79 -21.32
C GLU A 274 -3.69 -2.68 -21.29
N PHE A 275 -3.41 -2.10 -20.12
CA PHE A 275 -2.39 -1.06 -20.01
C PHE A 275 -0.97 -1.61 -20.24
N VAL A 276 -0.67 -2.82 -19.76
CA VAL A 276 0.61 -3.49 -20.07
C VAL A 276 0.78 -3.72 -21.57
N LEU A 277 -0.23 -4.27 -22.25
CA LEU A 277 -0.15 -4.54 -23.69
C LEU A 277 -0.04 -3.25 -24.52
N LYS A 278 -0.78 -2.20 -24.15
CA LYS A 278 -0.66 -0.88 -24.79
C LYS A 278 0.73 -0.26 -24.60
N GLY A 279 1.27 -0.34 -23.39
CA GLY A 279 2.61 0.15 -23.09
C GLY A 279 3.69 -0.58 -23.88
N LEU A 280 3.62 -1.92 -23.96
CA LEU A 280 4.53 -2.70 -24.79
C LEU A 280 4.39 -2.38 -26.29
N ALA A 281 3.18 -2.16 -26.79
CA ALA A 281 2.99 -1.71 -28.17
C ALA A 281 3.63 -0.32 -28.41
N ALA A 282 3.52 0.59 -27.45
CA ALA A 282 4.19 1.90 -27.49
C ALA A 282 5.72 1.79 -27.43
N ASP A 283 6.24 0.77 -26.76
CA ASP A 283 7.67 0.39 -26.74
C ASP A 283 8.13 -0.30 -28.04
N GLY A 284 7.29 -0.34 -29.08
CA GLY A 284 7.65 -0.86 -30.40
C GLY A 284 7.58 -2.38 -30.53
N TYR A 285 6.92 -3.08 -29.60
CA TYR A 285 6.62 -4.51 -29.75
C TYR A 285 5.41 -4.74 -30.65
N THR A 286 5.48 -5.75 -31.51
CA THR A 286 4.30 -6.28 -32.20
C THR A 286 3.61 -7.29 -31.30
N ILE A 287 2.44 -6.93 -30.75
CA ILE A 287 1.66 -7.81 -29.88
C ILE A 287 0.93 -8.86 -30.72
N ILE A 288 1.11 -10.13 -30.37
CA ILE A 288 0.50 -11.29 -31.02
C ILE A 288 -0.18 -12.13 -29.95
N ASP A 289 -1.45 -12.45 -30.11
CA ASP A 289 -2.10 -13.40 -29.21
C ASP A 289 -1.57 -14.82 -29.50
N ALA A 290 -1.10 -15.49 -28.45
CA ALA A 290 -0.58 -16.85 -28.55
C ALA A 290 -1.73 -17.87 -28.59
N ASP A 291 -1.51 -18.96 -29.33
CA ASP A 291 -2.47 -20.06 -29.40
C ASP A 291 -2.66 -20.76 -28.04
N ASP A 292 -3.85 -21.29 -27.83
CA ASP A 292 -4.13 -22.14 -26.67
C ASP A 292 -3.39 -23.48 -26.79
N PHE A 293 -2.92 -23.97 -25.64
CA PHE A 293 -2.23 -25.25 -25.53
C PHE A 293 -3.19 -26.39 -25.23
N ASP A 294 -2.71 -27.61 -25.48
CA ASP A 294 -3.44 -28.83 -25.15
C ASP A 294 -3.93 -28.80 -23.67
N PRO A 295 -5.23 -29.00 -23.42
CA PRO A 295 -5.78 -28.97 -22.08
C PRO A 295 -5.12 -29.95 -21.10
N ASP A 296 -4.67 -31.12 -21.56
CA ASP A 296 -4.06 -32.13 -20.72
C ASP A 296 -2.60 -31.78 -20.39
N GLU A 297 -1.84 -31.22 -21.36
CA GLU A 297 -0.51 -30.65 -21.08
C GLU A 297 -0.60 -29.55 -20.02
N THR A 298 -1.55 -28.62 -20.18
CA THR A 298 -1.68 -27.48 -19.25
C THR A 298 -2.19 -27.88 -17.87
N LYS A 299 -2.97 -28.97 -17.75
CA LYS A 299 -3.36 -29.55 -16.45
C LYS A 299 -2.17 -30.14 -15.71
N GLU A 300 -1.30 -30.86 -16.40
CA GLU A 300 -0.09 -31.41 -15.78
C GLU A 300 0.86 -30.29 -15.34
N VAL A 301 1.02 -29.21 -16.11
CA VAL A 301 1.76 -28.01 -15.67
C VAL A 301 1.23 -27.48 -14.34
N VAL A 302 -0.10 -27.28 -14.21
CA VAL A 302 -0.70 -26.76 -12.97
C VAL A 302 -0.45 -27.72 -11.79
N LYS A 303 -0.52 -29.02 -12.03
CA LYS A 303 -0.28 -30.05 -11.01
C LYS A 303 1.17 -30.07 -10.55
N GLU A 304 2.12 -30.05 -11.48
CA GLU A 304 3.56 -29.96 -11.20
C GLU A 304 3.90 -28.70 -10.39
N VAL A 305 3.44 -27.53 -10.85
CA VAL A 305 3.68 -26.25 -10.16
C VAL A 305 3.09 -26.26 -8.75
N LYS A 306 1.86 -26.78 -8.59
CA LYS A 306 1.21 -26.88 -7.28
C LYS A 306 1.97 -27.83 -6.34
N ALA A 307 2.49 -28.95 -6.85
CA ALA A 307 3.27 -29.90 -6.08
C ALA A 307 4.60 -29.27 -5.62
N ALA A 308 5.36 -28.66 -6.53
CA ALA A 308 6.62 -27.99 -6.24
C ALA A 308 6.45 -26.86 -5.20
N SER A 309 5.45 -25.98 -5.40
CA SER A 309 5.16 -24.89 -4.45
C SER A 309 4.75 -25.42 -3.08
N LYS A 310 3.93 -26.48 -3.01
CA LYS A 310 3.51 -27.07 -1.74
C LYS A 310 4.69 -27.71 -1.00
N GLU A 311 5.47 -28.53 -1.68
CA GLU A 311 6.65 -29.18 -1.11
C GLU A 311 7.64 -28.16 -0.56
N LEU A 312 7.99 -27.13 -1.35
CA LEU A 312 8.89 -26.07 -0.94
C LEU A 312 8.36 -25.32 0.29
N TYR A 313 7.10 -24.90 0.23
CA TYR A 313 6.51 -24.07 1.27
C TYR A 313 6.37 -24.83 2.59
N SER A 314 5.91 -26.09 2.55
CA SER A 314 5.87 -26.94 3.74
C SER A 314 7.27 -27.17 4.33
N GLY A 315 8.30 -27.34 3.49
CA GLY A 315 9.68 -27.41 3.94
C GLY A 315 10.16 -26.14 4.63
N GLN A 316 9.82 -24.96 4.08
CA GLN A 316 10.15 -23.66 4.70
C GLN A 316 9.44 -23.47 6.04
N CYS A 317 8.14 -23.76 6.12
CA CYS A 317 7.38 -23.67 7.38
C CYS A 317 7.96 -24.59 8.45
N GLN A 318 8.35 -25.81 8.07
CA GLN A 318 9.02 -26.76 8.96
C GLN A 318 10.39 -26.24 9.40
N GLY A 319 11.21 -25.75 8.47
CA GLY A 319 12.54 -25.18 8.78
C GLY A 319 12.48 -23.97 9.72
N VAL A 320 11.46 -23.12 9.58
CA VAL A 320 11.19 -22.03 10.54
C VAL A 320 10.83 -22.58 11.91
N SER A 321 9.91 -23.55 11.99
CA SER A 321 9.49 -24.14 13.26
C SER A 321 10.64 -24.85 13.99
N ASP A 322 11.47 -25.60 13.26
CA ASP A 322 12.58 -26.40 13.80
C ASP A 322 13.85 -25.57 14.13
N SER A 323 13.93 -24.32 13.69
CA SER A 323 15.08 -23.46 13.96
C SER A 323 15.30 -23.20 15.45
N ASP A 324 16.54 -22.93 15.85
CA ASP A 324 16.84 -22.60 17.25
C ASP A 324 16.17 -21.29 17.69
N ASP A 325 15.78 -21.23 18.96
CA ASP A 325 15.31 -19.98 19.56
C ASP A 325 16.48 -19.00 19.69
N VAL A 326 16.22 -17.75 19.32
CA VAL A 326 17.19 -16.65 19.43
C VAL A 326 16.84 -15.73 20.58
N SER A 327 17.85 -15.18 21.26
CA SER A 327 17.68 -14.09 22.23
C SER A 327 17.29 -12.78 21.54
N ASP A 328 16.81 -11.78 22.29
CA ASP A 328 16.43 -10.49 21.71
C ASP A 328 17.62 -9.74 21.09
N ALA A 329 18.81 -9.89 21.66
CA ALA A 329 20.03 -9.30 21.12
C ALA A 329 20.46 -9.98 19.80
N GLU A 330 20.30 -11.29 19.70
CA GLU A 330 20.57 -12.05 18.47
C GLU A 330 19.54 -11.74 17.39
N LEU A 331 18.24 -11.68 17.75
CA LEU A 331 17.19 -11.32 16.82
C LEU A 331 17.44 -9.92 16.23
N LYS A 332 17.81 -8.95 17.06
CA LYS A 332 18.16 -7.60 16.60
C LYS A 332 19.36 -7.62 15.64
N LYS A 333 20.42 -8.36 15.97
CA LYS A 333 21.58 -8.54 15.07
C LYS A 333 21.18 -9.15 13.74
N LEU A 334 20.30 -10.17 13.75
CA LEU A 334 19.78 -10.77 12.53
C LEU A 334 19.00 -9.74 11.72
N GLN A 335 18.09 -8.99 12.32
CA GLN A 335 17.30 -7.97 11.61
C GLN A 335 18.17 -6.90 10.95
N GLU A 336 19.22 -6.45 11.64
CA GLU A 336 20.18 -5.46 11.11
C GLU A 336 21.13 -6.07 10.04
N LYS A 337 21.28 -7.40 10.00
CA LYS A 337 22.16 -8.08 9.05
C LYS A 337 21.56 -8.10 7.65
N ARG A 338 22.21 -7.45 6.67
CA ARG A 338 21.74 -7.43 5.27
C ARG A 338 21.92 -8.78 4.56
N VAL A 339 23.09 -9.38 4.68
CA VAL A 339 23.44 -10.64 4.01
C VAL A 339 23.11 -11.82 4.93
N LYS A 340 22.24 -12.72 4.48
CA LYS A 340 21.71 -13.82 5.31
C LYS A 340 21.70 -15.13 4.55
N THR A 341 22.05 -16.20 5.25
CA THR A 341 21.76 -17.57 4.80
C THR A 341 20.29 -17.92 5.00
N GLU A 342 19.82 -18.99 4.38
CA GLU A 342 18.46 -19.50 4.60
C GLU A 342 18.20 -19.85 6.07
N GLU A 343 19.15 -20.48 6.75
CA GLU A 343 19.00 -20.86 8.15
C GLU A 343 18.87 -19.63 9.07
N GLU A 344 19.64 -18.58 8.80
CA GLU A 344 19.52 -17.30 9.53
C GLU A 344 18.18 -16.60 9.28
N ARG A 345 17.61 -16.74 8.06
CA ARG A 345 16.26 -16.22 7.77
C ARG A 345 15.20 -17.00 8.56
N TYR A 346 15.35 -18.32 8.67
CA TYR A 346 14.44 -19.14 9.47
C TYR A 346 14.52 -18.81 10.96
N GLN A 347 15.72 -18.66 11.52
CA GLN A 347 15.92 -18.23 12.91
C GLN A 347 15.32 -16.83 13.16
N GLN A 348 15.55 -15.86 12.27
CA GLN A 348 14.95 -14.54 12.38
C GLN A 348 13.41 -14.65 12.38
N ARG A 349 12.85 -15.41 11.42
CA ARG A 349 11.40 -15.58 11.27
C ARG A 349 10.77 -16.25 12.51
N LYS A 350 11.40 -17.30 13.04
CA LYS A 350 10.94 -17.95 14.28
C LYS A 350 10.96 -16.98 15.46
N GLY A 351 12.06 -16.24 15.61
CA GLY A 351 12.19 -15.20 16.64
C GLY A 351 11.07 -14.17 16.56
N GLU A 352 10.80 -13.62 15.38
CA GLU A 352 9.71 -12.65 15.15
C GLU A 352 8.33 -13.22 15.50
N LEU A 353 8.02 -14.44 15.04
CA LEU A 353 6.73 -15.08 15.30
C LEU A 353 6.54 -15.39 16.80
N SER A 354 7.58 -15.90 17.45
CA SER A 354 7.58 -16.17 18.89
C SER A 354 7.23 -14.92 19.71
N ARG A 355 7.85 -13.77 19.41
CA ARG A 355 7.56 -12.50 20.10
C ARG A 355 6.19 -11.93 19.76
N ARG A 356 5.76 -12.09 18.51
CA ARG A 356 4.48 -11.56 18.01
C ARG A 356 3.29 -12.28 18.64
N TYR A 357 3.33 -13.61 18.69
CA TYR A 357 2.20 -14.44 19.12
C TYR A 357 2.33 -14.96 20.57
N GLU A 358 3.52 -14.94 21.15
CA GLU A 358 3.80 -15.37 22.54
C GLU A 358 3.36 -16.83 22.81
N VAL A 359 3.47 -17.66 21.77
CA VAL A 359 3.19 -19.10 21.79
C VAL A 359 4.29 -19.83 21.00
N GLU A 360 4.32 -21.15 21.12
CA GLU A 360 5.21 -21.99 20.34
C GLU A 360 4.99 -21.80 18.83
N VAL A 361 6.09 -21.68 18.09
CA VAL A 361 6.04 -21.48 16.63
C VAL A 361 5.95 -22.82 15.92
N THR A 362 4.74 -23.18 15.50
CA THR A 362 4.49 -24.39 14.68
C THR A 362 4.44 -24.06 13.19
N PRO A 363 4.59 -25.05 12.28
CA PRO A 363 4.43 -24.82 10.85
C PRO A 363 3.07 -24.18 10.50
N GLU A 364 2.00 -24.60 11.17
CA GLU A 364 0.65 -24.04 10.98
C GLU A 364 0.56 -22.56 11.40
N LEU A 365 1.30 -22.14 12.43
CA LEU A 365 1.37 -20.73 12.82
C LEU A 365 2.09 -19.90 11.74
N VAL A 366 3.16 -20.42 11.16
CA VAL A 366 3.87 -19.78 10.04
C VAL A 366 2.91 -19.61 8.86
N GLU A 367 2.17 -20.66 8.50
CA GLU A 367 1.20 -20.62 7.42
C GLU A 367 0.10 -19.57 7.63
N LYS A 368 -0.47 -19.51 8.84
CA LYS A 368 -1.47 -18.52 9.23
C LYS A 368 -0.92 -17.09 9.17
N ASP A 369 0.28 -16.85 9.71
CA ASP A 369 0.89 -15.51 9.68
C ASP A 369 1.11 -15.04 8.23
N ASP A 370 1.62 -15.92 7.36
CA ASP A 370 1.82 -15.63 5.93
C ASP A 370 0.52 -15.33 5.19
N ASP A 371 -0.62 -15.87 5.65
CA ASP A 371 -1.96 -15.56 5.14
C ASP A 371 -2.59 -14.30 5.74
N GLY A 372 -1.84 -13.56 6.55
CA GLY A 372 -2.27 -12.27 7.10
C GLY A 372 -3.10 -12.39 8.38
N TRP A 373 -2.93 -13.47 9.15
CA TRP A 373 -3.69 -13.69 10.38
C TRP A 373 -3.41 -12.67 11.48
N TYR A 374 -2.16 -12.20 11.61
CA TYR A 374 -1.77 -11.23 12.65
C TYR A 374 -2.64 -9.96 12.68
N PRO A 375 -2.79 -9.18 11.59
CA PRO A 375 -3.64 -7.99 11.62
C PRO A 375 -5.11 -8.32 11.90
N GLN A 376 -5.61 -9.48 11.47
CA GLN A 376 -6.98 -9.92 11.79
C GLN A 376 -7.16 -10.22 13.29
N LEU A 377 -6.19 -10.93 13.89
CA LEU A 377 -6.18 -11.20 15.33
C LEU A 377 -6.07 -9.92 16.15
N ARG A 378 -5.21 -8.99 15.75
CA ARG A 378 -5.09 -7.69 16.42
C ARG A 378 -6.40 -6.92 16.40
N LEU A 379 -7.02 -6.79 15.23
CA LEU A 379 -8.30 -6.09 15.13
C LEU A 379 -9.36 -6.75 16.01
N HIS A 380 -9.40 -8.09 16.04
CA HIS A 380 -10.32 -8.84 16.90
C HIS A 380 -10.02 -8.66 18.40
N TYR A 381 -8.75 -8.69 18.79
CA TYR A 381 -8.29 -8.51 20.16
C TYR A 381 -8.74 -7.15 20.69
N TYR A 382 -8.47 -6.07 19.96
CA TYR A 382 -8.86 -4.72 20.37
C TYR A 382 -10.35 -4.43 20.19
N LEU A 383 -11.08 -5.22 19.39
CA LEU A 383 -12.55 -5.20 19.37
C LEU A 383 -13.17 -5.93 20.58
N THR A 384 -12.39 -6.73 21.31
CA THR A 384 -12.89 -7.59 22.39
C THR A 384 -12.06 -7.44 23.66
N VAL A 385 -11.20 -8.41 23.96
CA VAL A 385 -10.48 -8.58 25.23
C VAL A 385 -9.51 -7.42 25.53
N GLY A 386 -8.87 -6.89 24.48
CA GLY A 386 -7.90 -5.80 24.56
C GLY A 386 -8.49 -4.40 24.45
N ARG A 387 -9.82 -4.27 24.34
CA ARG A 387 -10.48 -3.00 23.99
C ARG A 387 -10.10 -1.82 24.88
N GLN A 388 -9.88 -2.07 26.17
CA GLN A 388 -9.49 -1.05 27.16
C GLN A 388 -8.08 -0.47 26.94
N PHE A 389 -7.20 -1.19 26.25
CA PHE A 389 -5.81 -0.74 25.99
C PHE A 389 -5.65 -0.04 24.64
N LEU A 390 -6.68 -0.05 23.80
CA LEU A 390 -6.62 0.50 22.44
C LEU A 390 -6.28 2.01 22.41
N ALA A 391 -6.93 2.80 23.26
CA ALA A 391 -6.71 4.25 23.30
C ALA A 391 -5.25 4.58 23.65
N SER A 392 -4.70 3.93 24.68
CA SER A 392 -3.30 4.11 25.08
C SER A 392 -2.33 3.65 23.99
N ARG A 393 -2.63 2.54 23.30
CA ARG A 393 -1.81 2.05 22.19
C ARG A 393 -1.76 3.05 21.04
N ASP A 394 -2.91 3.56 20.61
CA ASP A 394 -3.00 4.50 19.49
C ASP A 394 -2.40 5.87 19.87
N SER A 395 -2.61 6.32 21.11
CA SER A 395 -1.99 7.52 21.71
C SER A 395 -0.46 7.44 21.69
N LYS A 396 0.12 6.37 22.25
CA LYS A 396 1.58 6.15 22.23
C LYS A 396 2.14 6.17 20.80
N ARG A 397 1.41 5.58 19.86
CA ARG A 397 1.83 5.55 18.45
C ARG A 397 1.75 6.93 17.81
N ALA A 398 0.65 7.65 18.01
CA ALA A 398 0.48 9.01 17.49
C ALA A 398 1.55 9.95 18.02
N LYS A 399 1.82 9.91 19.34
CA LYS A 399 2.89 10.68 20.01
C LYS A 399 4.26 10.32 19.45
N ALA A 400 4.59 9.03 19.32
CA ALA A 400 5.87 8.61 18.74
C ALA A 400 6.05 9.05 17.27
N GLN A 401 4.98 9.02 16.47
CA GLN A 401 5.03 9.52 15.08
C GLN A 401 5.21 11.04 15.04
N ALA A 402 4.47 11.78 15.88
CA ALA A 402 4.59 13.24 15.97
C ALA A 402 5.97 13.66 16.48
N GLU A 403 6.50 13.01 17.52
CA GLU A 403 7.86 13.26 18.04
C GLU A 403 8.93 13.01 16.96
N ALA A 404 8.81 11.91 16.21
CA ALA A 404 9.76 11.60 15.13
C ALA A 404 9.68 12.58 13.95
N GLY A 405 8.54 13.24 13.76
CA GLY A 405 8.29 14.20 12.69
C GLY A 405 8.30 15.67 13.14
N GLU A 406 8.78 15.99 14.35
CA GLU A 406 8.77 17.35 14.91
C GLU A 406 7.37 18.00 14.90
N ASN A 407 6.37 17.24 15.37
CA ASN A 407 4.92 17.48 15.34
C ASN A 407 4.24 17.37 13.97
N ALA A 408 5.01 17.17 12.90
CA ALA A 408 4.47 16.98 11.56
C ALA A 408 4.22 15.50 11.25
N ILE A 409 3.11 15.18 10.59
CA ILE A 409 2.77 13.79 10.24
C ILE A 409 2.53 13.61 8.75
N TRP A 410 2.99 12.47 8.23
CA TRP A 410 2.56 12.00 6.92
C TRP A 410 1.21 11.27 7.02
N LYS A 411 0.14 11.88 6.50
CA LYS A 411 -1.25 11.41 6.67
C LYS A 411 -1.44 9.91 6.35
N PRO A 412 -0.94 9.37 5.21
CA PRO A 412 -1.10 7.95 4.91
C PRO A 412 -0.53 7.01 5.96
N ASP A 413 0.68 7.31 6.48
CA ASP A 413 1.36 6.45 7.45
C ASP A 413 0.80 6.62 8.86
N PHE A 414 0.37 7.84 9.21
CA PHE A 414 -0.41 8.09 10.43
C PHE A 414 -1.70 7.28 10.41
N ASN A 415 -2.53 7.43 9.37
CA ASN A 415 -3.83 6.77 9.27
C ASN A 415 -3.74 5.25 9.28
N LYS A 416 -2.77 4.68 8.54
CA LYS A 416 -2.52 3.23 8.55
C LYS A 416 -2.05 2.72 9.91
N GLY A 417 -1.45 3.60 10.72
CA GLY A 417 -0.97 3.28 12.05
C GLY A 417 -2.06 3.16 13.10
N GLN A 418 -3.17 3.89 12.95
CA GLN A 418 -4.27 3.94 13.91
C GLN A 418 -5.30 2.83 13.68
N MET A 419 -5.95 2.40 14.77
CA MET A 419 -6.95 1.32 14.76
C MET A 419 -8.24 1.69 15.49
N LEU A 420 -8.22 2.73 16.32
CA LEU A 420 -9.36 3.23 17.08
C LEU A 420 -10.58 3.49 16.18
N SER A 421 -10.40 4.18 15.06
CA SER A 421 -11.45 4.44 14.07
C SER A 421 -12.03 3.15 13.46
N SER A 422 -11.18 2.17 13.16
CA SER A 422 -11.62 0.86 12.63
C SER A 422 -12.42 0.05 13.65
N VAL A 423 -11.96 0.01 14.90
CA VAL A 423 -12.64 -0.71 15.98
C VAL A 423 -13.98 -0.06 16.29
N LEU A 424 -14.02 1.26 16.47
CA LEU A 424 -15.27 2.00 16.74
C LEU A 424 -16.29 1.83 15.61
N LEU A 425 -15.84 1.83 14.35
CA LEU A 425 -16.74 1.56 13.23
C LEU A 425 -17.36 0.16 13.32
N LEU A 426 -16.57 -0.86 13.65
CA LEU A 426 -17.08 -2.22 13.83
C LEU A 426 -18.03 -2.37 15.03
N GLU A 427 -17.78 -1.65 16.12
CA GLU A 427 -18.66 -1.56 17.29
C GLU A 427 -20.00 -0.92 16.92
N LYS A 428 -19.99 0.21 16.21
CA LYS A 428 -21.20 0.91 15.76
C LYS A 428 -22.01 0.11 14.75
N LEU A 429 -21.35 -0.69 13.91
CA LEU A 429 -22.01 -1.65 13.02
C LEU A 429 -22.54 -2.91 13.76
N ASN A 430 -22.28 -3.01 15.06
CA ASN A 430 -22.69 -4.10 15.95
C ASN A 430 -22.29 -5.49 15.44
N LEU A 431 -21.08 -5.59 14.85
CA LEU A 431 -20.60 -6.79 14.17
C LEU A 431 -20.57 -8.01 15.11
N LEU A 432 -20.14 -7.80 16.36
CA LEU A 432 -20.00 -8.89 17.35
C LEU A 432 -21.33 -9.55 17.71
N GLN A 433 -22.44 -8.84 17.60
CA GLN A 433 -23.75 -9.41 17.90
C GLN A 433 -24.10 -10.54 16.91
N MET A 434 -23.43 -10.64 15.75
CA MET A 434 -23.60 -11.75 14.80
C MET A 434 -22.88 -13.03 15.24
N LEU A 435 -22.01 -12.93 16.25
CA LEU A 435 -21.16 -14.02 16.75
C LEU A 435 -21.76 -14.69 17.99
N LYS A 436 -23.08 -14.61 18.17
CA LYS A 436 -23.77 -15.30 19.26
C LYS A 436 -23.93 -16.78 18.92
N PRO A 437 -23.31 -17.70 19.67
CA PRO A 437 -23.40 -19.13 19.37
C PRO A 437 -24.85 -19.62 19.45
N GLY A 438 -25.24 -20.47 18.50
CA GLY A 438 -26.57 -21.08 18.46
C GLY A 438 -27.66 -20.25 17.79
N GLU A 439 -27.46 -18.94 17.59
CA GLU A 439 -28.40 -18.11 16.82
C GLU A 439 -28.34 -18.47 15.33
N GLN A 440 -29.53 -18.54 14.70
CA GLN A 440 -29.68 -18.75 13.26
C GLN A 440 -29.99 -17.42 12.59
N LEU A 441 -29.20 -17.06 11.58
CA LEU A 441 -29.32 -15.83 10.82
C LEU A 441 -29.74 -16.15 9.37
N ARG A 442 -30.72 -15.39 8.88
CA ARG A 442 -31.24 -15.45 7.51
C ARG A 442 -31.06 -14.12 6.81
N GLY A 443 -31.13 -14.15 5.49
CA GLY A 443 -31.09 -12.91 4.71
C GLY A 443 -32.29 -12.03 5.01
N SER A 444 -33.49 -12.61 5.18
CA SER A 444 -34.73 -11.88 5.42
C SER A 444 -34.90 -11.32 6.83
N ASP A 445 -34.06 -11.71 7.80
CA ASP A 445 -34.25 -11.28 9.19
C ASP A 445 -34.17 -9.75 9.28
N GLU A 446 -35.08 -9.14 10.02
CA GLU A 446 -35.21 -7.67 10.13
C GLU A 446 -33.88 -7.01 10.49
N ARG A 447 -33.23 -7.53 11.55
CA ARG A 447 -31.89 -7.11 11.97
C ARG A 447 -30.81 -7.21 10.88
N MET A 448 -30.88 -8.22 10.01
CA MET A 448 -29.93 -8.37 8.91
C MET A 448 -30.20 -7.35 7.81
N GLN A 449 -31.48 -7.02 7.55
CA GLN A 449 -31.84 -5.96 6.61
C GLN A 449 -31.45 -4.57 7.13
N GLU A 450 -31.67 -4.30 8.41
CA GLU A 450 -31.21 -3.07 9.07
C GLU A 450 -29.69 -2.93 8.98
N PHE A 451 -28.95 -3.99 9.29
CA PHE A 451 -27.49 -4.02 9.14
C PHE A 451 -27.06 -3.73 7.70
N LYS A 452 -27.74 -4.31 6.70
CA LYS A 452 -27.48 -3.99 5.28
C LYS A 452 -27.76 -2.52 4.97
N ALA A 453 -28.84 -1.94 5.49
CA ALA A 453 -29.18 -0.54 5.26
C ALA A 453 -28.11 0.40 5.84
N ILE A 454 -27.71 0.17 7.09
CA ILE A 454 -26.67 0.97 7.78
C ILE A 454 -25.32 0.84 7.06
N THR A 455 -24.91 -0.38 6.70
CA THR A 455 -23.63 -0.58 5.99
C THR A 455 -23.63 0.02 4.59
N LEU A 456 -24.77 0.06 3.89
CA LEU A 456 -24.90 0.76 2.61
C LEU A 456 -24.79 2.28 2.77
N GLN A 457 -25.46 2.84 3.79
CA GLN A 457 -25.40 4.26 4.12
C GLN A 457 -23.96 4.71 4.39
N HIS A 458 -23.19 3.91 5.13
CA HIS A 458 -21.82 4.23 5.53
C HIS A 458 -20.74 3.57 4.67
N ARG A 459 -21.07 3.11 3.45
CA ARG A 459 -20.16 2.33 2.59
C ARG A 459 -18.80 2.98 2.32
N TYR A 460 -18.75 4.32 2.23
CA TYR A 460 -17.50 5.04 1.99
C TYR A 460 -16.59 5.07 3.21
N LEU A 461 -17.16 5.18 4.42
CA LEU A 461 -16.40 5.05 5.67
C LEU A 461 -15.86 3.64 5.83
N ILE A 462 -16.71 2.62 5.58
CA ILE A 462 -16.29 1.20 5.57
C ILE A 462 -15.16 0.97 4.57
N LYS A 463 -15.23 1.59 3.39
CA LYS A 463 -14.16 1.51 2.40
C LYS A 463 -12.88 2.20 2.86
N ASN A 464 -12.97 3.37 3.49
CA ASN A 464 -11.80 4.12 3.94
C ASN A 464 -11.07 3.43 5.10
N TYR A 465 -11.79 2.97 6.13
CA TYR A 465 -11.17 2.43 7.34
C TYR A 465 -10.92 0.91 7.29
N LEU A 466 -11.80 0.15 6.64
CA LEU A 466 -11.68 -1.32 6.61
C LEU A 466 -11.21 -1.88 5.26
N ASN A 467 -11.15 -1.01 4.24
CA ASN A 467 -10.90 -1.38 2.84
C ASN A 467 -11.91 -2.41 2.29
N VAL A 468 -13.16 -2.37 2.78
CA VAL A 468 -14.23 -3.27 2.34
C VAL A 468 -15.20 -2.53 1.42
N THR A 469 -15.40 -3.06 0.21
CA THR A 469 -16.37 -2.51 -0.74
C THR A 469 -17.77 -3.08 -0.49
N ILE A 470 -18.72 -2.21 -0.16
CA ILE A 470 -20.14 -2.54 0.02
C ILE A 470 -20.94 -2.01 -1.16
N SER A 471 -21.85 -2.85 -1.71
CA SER A 471 -22.74 -2.49 -2.81
C SER A 471 -24.12 -3.09 -2.61
N GLU A 472 -25.13 -2.51 -3.25
CA GLU A 472 -26.54 -2.93 -3.12
C GLU A 472 -26.78 -4.38 -3.55
N LYS A 473 -25.95 -4.89 -4.47
CA LYS A 473 -25.98 -6.26 -4.99
C LYS A 473 -25.64 -7.31 -3.93
N LEU A 474 -24.95 -6.93 -2.86
CA LEU A 474 -24.59 -7.85 -1.79
C LEU A 474 -25.82 -8.15 -0.91
N THR A 475 -25.97 -9.41 -0.51
CA THR A 475 -26.94 -9.80 0.52
C THR A 475 -26.44 -9.37 1.91
N PRO A 476 -27.33 -9.22 2.91
CA PRO A 476 -26.91 -8.93 4.28
C PRO A 476 -25.84 -9.89 4.81
N VAL A 477 -26.01 -11.20 4.57
CA VAL A 477 -25.04 -12.20 4.99
C VAL A 477 -23.72 -12.04 4.24
N ALA A 478 -23.73 -11.70 2.95
CA ALA A 478 -22.48 -11.47 2.21
C ALA A 478 -21.72 -10.23 2.74
N ILE A 479 -22.43 -9.18 3.15
CA ILE A 479 -21.83 -8.02 3.82
C ILE A 479 -21.24 -8.45 5.17
N ALA A 480 -21.99 -9.21 5.97
CA ALA A 480 -21.54 -9.71 7.26
C ALA A 480 -20.25 -10.55 7.11
N GLN A 481 -20.21 -11.50 6.18
CA GLN A 481 -19.02 -12.32 5.91
C GLN A 481 -17.80 -11.45 5.56
N LYS A 482 -17.97 -10.44 4.69
CA LYS A 482 -16.87 -9.52 4.33
C LYS A 482 -16.31 -8.74 5.53
N LEU A 483 -17.16 -8.33 6.46
CA LEU A 483 -16.71 -7.64 7.67
C LEU A 483 -16.12 -8.61 8.71
N LEU A 484 -16.70 -9.80 8.87
CA LEU A 484 -16.18 -10.83 9.77
C LEU A 484 -14.82 -11.37 9.30
N ASP A 485 -14.58 -11.43 7.98
CA ASP A 485 -13.27 -11.78 7.42
C ASP A 485 -12.16 -10.80 7.88
N LYS A 486 -12.49 -9.57 8.31
CA LYS A 486 -11.50 -8.62 8.86
C LYS A 486 -10.95 -9.05 10.21
N ILE A 487 -11.65 -9.93 10.92
CA ILE A 487 -11.26 -10.49 12.23
C ILE A 487 -11.09 -12.02 12.16
N ASP A 488 -10.94 -12.55 10.94
CA ASP A 488 -10.80 -13.98 10.65
C ASP A 488 -11.93 -14.83 11.27
N LEU A 489 -13.17 -14.34 11.23
CA LEU A 489 -14.35 -15.08 11.67
C LEU A 489 -15.35 -15.20 10.52
N ARG A 490 -16.22 -16.21 10.58
CA ARG A 490 -17.22 -16.48 9.54
C ARG A 490 -18.50 -17.05 10.12
N LEU A 491 -19.59 -16.87 9.38
CA LEU A 491 -20.84 -17.58 9.63
C LEU A 491 -20.85 -18.91 8.86
N SER A 492 -21.10 -20.01 9.54
CA SER A 492 -21.21 -21.34 8.93
C SER A 492 -22.58 -21.54 8.30
N TYR A 493 -22.61 -22.04 7.06
CA TYR A 493 -23.85 -22.41 6.39
C TYR A 493 -24.49 -23.63 7.04
N VAL A 494 -25.78 -23.53 7.40
CA VAL A 494 -26.55 -24.62 8.02
C VAL A 494 -27.35 -25.38 6.98
N GLY A 495 -27.99 -24.67 6.04
CA GLY A 495 -28.88 -25.28 5.06
C GLY A 495 -29.85 -24.28 4.44
N ARG A 496 -30.76 -24.79 3.60
CA ARG A 496 -31.90 -24.03 3.06
C ARG A 496 -33.17 -24.43 3.77
N LEU A 497 -33.67 -23.58 4.67
CA LEU A 497 -34.84 -23.86 5.49
C LEU A 497 -36.05 -23.05 5.02
N GLY A 498 -37.24 -23.62 5.18
CA GLY A 498 -38.51 -23.00 4.81
C GLY A 498 -39.38 -23.88 3.91
N PRO A 499 -40.66 -23.50 3.72
CA PRO A 499 -41.58 -24.21 2.85
C PRO A 499 -41.12 -24.16 1.38
N LYS A 500 -41.56 -25.14 0.58
CA LYS A 500 -41.21 -25.26 -0.85
C LYS A 500 -41.58 -23.95 -1.58
N GLY A 501 -40.59 -23.35 -2.27
CA GLY A 501 -40.74 -22.05 -2.95
C GLY A 501 -40.37 -20.81 -2.12
N LYS A 502 -40.21 -20.92 -0.79
CA LYS A 502 -39.77 -19.84 0.10
C LYS A 502 -38.57 -20.24 0.98
N ARG A 503 -37.71 -21.10 0.46
CA ARG A 503 -36.53 -21.57 1.19
C ARG A 503 -35.45 -20.49 1.19
N GLU A 504 -34.93 -20.17 2.36
CA GLU A 504 -33.79 -19.27 2.53
C GLU A 504 -32.57 -20.00 3.09
N CYS A 505 -31.39 -19.51 2.71
CA CYS A 505 -30.14 -19.95 3.31
C CYS A 505 -30.05 -19.47 4.76
N VAL A 506 -29.79 -20.40 5.66
CA VAL A 506 -29.63 -20.15 7.10
C VAL A 506 -28.17 -20.35 7.48
N TYR A 507 -27.65 -19.43 8.29
CA TYR A 507 -26.28 -19.42 8.77
C TYR A 507 -26.26 -19.37 10.30
N LYS A 508 -25.16 -19.80 10.91
CA LYS A 508 -24.93 -19.67 12.35
C LYS A 508 -23.47 -19.39 12.61
N PHE A 509 -23.16 -18.73 13.72
CA PHE A 509 -21.78 -18.66 14.17
C PHE A 509 -21.37 -19.97 14.85
N VAL A 510 -20.18 -20.46 14.50
CA VAL A 510 -19.48 -21.53 15.20
C VAL A 510 -18.16 -20.93 15.68
N PRO A 511 -17.89 -20.93 17.01
CA PRO A 511 -16.63 -20.43 17.53
C PRO A 511 -15.43 -21.10 16.86
N ALA A 512 -14.43 -20.31 16.49
CA ALA A 512 -13.19 -20.82 15.91
C ALA A 512 -12.34 -21.52 17.00
N ASP A 513 -11.80 -22.67 16.66
CA ASP A 513 -10.82 -23.41 17.46
C ASP A 513 -9.46 -23.38 16.74
N ASP A 514 -8.81 -22.23 16.79
CA ASP A 514 -7.61 -21.94 16.01
C ASP A 514 -6.44 -21.42 16.85
N GLY A 515 -6.57 -21.50 18.18
CA GLY A 515 -5.57 -21.05 19.15
C GLY A 515 -5.65 -19.56 19.52
N ARG A 516 -6.51 -18.74 18.89
CA ARG A 516 -6.55 -17.28 19.15
C ARG A 516 -6.80 -16.91 20.60
N ASN A 517 -7.59 -17.71 21.32
CA ASN A 517 -7.90 -17.45 22.73
C ASN A 517 -6.68 -17.61 23.63
N VAL A 518 -5.73 -18.47 23.27
CA VAL A 518 -4.46 -18.62 23.99
C VAL A 518 -3.60 -17.38 23.77
N ILE A 519 -3.48 -16.93 22.51
CA ILE A 519 -2.75 -15.73 22.12
C ILE A 519 -3.33 -14.49 22.83
N PHE A 520 -4.66 -14.32 22.83
CA PHE A 520 -5.31 -13.20 23.50
C PHE A 520 -5.05 -13.15 25.00
N LYS A 521 -4.95 -14.31 25.67
CA LYS A 521 -4.58 -14.37 27.08
C LYS A 521 -3.15 -13.90 27.31
N GLN A 522 -2.21 -14.27 26.44
CA GLN A 522 -0.82 -13.82 26.54
C GLN A 522 -0.71 -12.31 26.33
N TRP A 523 -1.31 -11.78 25.27
CA TRP A 523 -1.32 -10.34 24.99
C TRP A 523 -1.98 -9.53 26.12
N LEU A 524 -3.10 -10.01 26.66
CA LEU A 524 -3.77 -9.37 27.80
C LEU A 524 -2.86 -9.34 29.03
N ASN A 525 -2.21 -10.46 29.35
CA ASN A 525 -1.28 -10.53 30.48
C ASN A 525 -0.12 -9.56 30.31
N ARG A 526 0.46 -9.47 29.10
CA ARG A 526 1.54 -8.49 28.79
C ARG A 526 1.08 -7.06 29.04
N GLU A 527 -0.09 -6.68 28.54
CA GLU A 527 -0.61 -5.32 28.71
C GLU A 527 -0.90 -5.01 30.19
N LEU A 528 -1.49 -5.95 30.94
CA LEU A 528 -1.70 -5.82 32.38
C LEU A 528 -0.38 -5.67 33.16
N VAL A 529 0.66 -6.44 32.81
CA VAL A 529 1.98 -6.34 33.44
C VAL A 529 2.65 -5.00 33.13
N SER A 530 2.55 -4.52 31.89
CA SER A 530 3.11 -3.22 31.50
C SER A 530 2.48 -2.07 32.30
N VAL A 531 1.15 -2.08 32.46
CA VAL A 531 0.42 -1.07 33.25
C VAL A 531 0.77 -1.15 34.73
N THR A 532 0.80 -2.37 35.31
CA THR A 532 1.05 -2.54 36.75
C THR A 532 2.49 -2.25 37.15
N SER A 533 3.45 -2.45 36.25
CA SER A 533 4.88 -2.29 36.55
C SER A 533 5.41 -0.89 36.24
N ASN A 534 4.64 -0.02 35.58
CA ASN A 534 5.15 1.23 34.95
C ASN A 534 6.39 0.97 34.06
N ILE A 535 6.49 -0.24 33.51
CA ILE A 535 7.55 -0.63 32.58
C ILE A 535 6.94 -0.57 31.19
N ASP A 536 7.50 0.28 30.33
CA ASP A 536 7.21 0.25 28.91
C ASP A 536 7.90 -0.99 28.32
N LEU A 537 7.21 -2.14 28.40
CA LEU A 537 7.63 -3.34 27.71
C LEU A 537 7.58 -3.01 26.22
N LYS A 538 8.76 -2.82 25.61
CA LYS A 538 8.87 -2.62 24.17
C LYS A 538 8.10 -3.74 23.48
N THR A 539 6.95 -3.44 22.89
CA THR A 539 6.29 -4.33 21.94
C THR A 539 7.32 -4.69 20.88
N PRO A 540 7.71 -5.97 20.74
CA PRO A 540 8.77 -6.33 19.82
C PRO A 540 8.32 -6.03 18.39
N ILE A 541 9.09 -5.14 17.76
CA ILE A 541 9.47 -5.06 16.34
C ILE A 541 8.33 -5.37 15.33
N THR A 542 7.98 -4.32 14.57
CA THR A 542 7.00 -4.26 13.46
C THR A 542 5.53 -4.12 13.88
N ASP A 543 5.24 -2.98 14.50
CA ASP A 543 3.89 -2.39 14.50
C ASP A 543 3.53 -1.81 13.12
N THR A 544 4.45 -1.88 12.16
CA THR A 544 4.20 -1.88 10.72
C THR A 544 3.80 -3.30 10.31
N THR A 545 2.62 -3.45 9.73
CA THR A 545 2.41 -4.56 8.80
C THR A 545 3.47 -4.37 7.72
N SER A 546 4.51 -5.20 7.72
CA SER A 546 5.13 -5.62 6.47
C SER A 546 4.02 -6.37 5.72
N LEU A 547 3.12 -5.60 5.10
CA LEU A 547 2.62 -6.01 3.80
C LEU A 547 3.86 -6.28 2.94
N PRO A 548 3.76 -7.06 1.85
CA PRO A 548 4.73 -6.92 0.78
C PRO A 548 4.63 -5.47 0.30
N ILE A 549 5.34 -4.57 0.98
CA ILE A 549 5.68 -3.29 0.45
C ILE A 549 6.50 -3.65 -0.77
N ILE A 550 6.26 -2.93 -1.86
CA ILE A 550 7.18 -2.82 -2.97
C ILE A 550 8.43 -2.07 -2.43
N GLU A 551 9.08 -2.64 -1.41
CA GLU A 551 10.32 -2.18 -0.77
C GLU A 551 11.49 -3.10 -1.16
N ASP A 552 11.26 -4.06 -2.07
CA ASP A 552 12.34 -4.82 -2.72
C ASP A 552 13.08 -4.00 -3.81
N MET A 553 12.96 -2.65 -3.81
CA MET A 553 13.41 -1.76 -4.90
C MET A 553 14.59 -0.83 -4.59
N GLU A 554 15.28 -0.99 -3.47
CA GLU A 554 16.54 -0.24 -3.22
C GLU A 554 17.75 -1.18 -3.12
N GLY A 555 18.07 -1.79 -4.27
CA GLY A 555 19.39 -2.32 -4.54
C GLY A 555 20.35 -1.19 -4.93
N GLN A 556 21.26 -0.84 -4.01
CA GLN A 556 22.47 -0.01 -4.22
C GLN A 556 22.28 1.50 -4.43
N GLU A 557 22.34 2.26 -3.33
CA GLU A 557 23.31 3.37 -3.14
C GLU A 557 23.31 3.86 -1.67
N ASN A 558 23.88 3.06 -0.77
CA ASN A 558 24.37 3.59 0.51
C ASN A 558 25.89 3.47 0.52
N ARG A 559 26.54 4.33 -0.29
CA ARG A 559 27.95 4.64 -0.10
C ARG A 559 28.05 5.48 1.17
N THR A 560 28.50 4.83 2.24
CA THR A 560 29.29 5.38 3.35
C THR A 560 29.16 6.90 3.56
N ILE A 561 28.14 7.35 4.31
CA ILE A 561 28.25 8.60 5.06
C ILE A 561 28.27 8.20 6.52
N ARG A 562 29.48 8.22 7.09
CA ARG A 562 29.71 8.05 8.53
C ARG A 562 28.77 9.00 9.27
N SER A 563 28.05 8.46 10.25
CA SER A 563 27.46 9.20 11.34
C SER A 563 28.53 10.04 12.04
N SER A 564 28.73 11.29 11.60
CA SER A 564 29.44 12.27 12.39
C SER A 564 28.44 12.91 13.32
N GLN A 565 28.40 12.41 14.56
CA GLN A 565 28.03 13.20 15.73
C GLN A 565 28.81 14.52 15.66
N PHE A 566 28.14 15.63 15.35
CA PHE A 566 28.72 16.95 15.60
C PHE A 566 27.93 17.62 16.72
N ALA A 567 28.66 17.79 17.82
CA ALA A 567 28.27 18.50 19.01
C ALA A 567 27.81 19.92 18.67
N ILE A 568 26.66 20.30 19.21
CA ILE A 568 26.24 21.70 19.35
C ILE A 568 27.29 22.37 20.25
N ARG A 569 28.19 23.14 19.65
CA ARG A 569 29.02 24.12 20.36
C ARG A 569 28.30 25.46 20.31
N ASN A 570 27.99 25.96 21.50
CA ASN A 570 27.53 27.31 21.78
C ASN A 570 28.27 28.35 20.94
N TYR A 571 27.50 29.21 20.27
CA TYR A 571 27.93 30.56 19.94
C TYR A 571 26.79 31.52 20.28
N GLU A 572 26.99 32.23 21.38
CA GLU A 572 26.26 33.43 21.74
C GLU A 572 26.63 34.58 20.79
N ASN A 573 25.69 35.53 20.67
CA ASN A 573 25.82 36.91 20.21
C ASN A 573 25.98 37.16 18.70
N SER A 574 24.86 37.54 18.08
CA SER A 574 24.78 38.83 17.39
C SER A 574 23.32 39.30 17.29
N GLU A 575 23.06 40.44 17.92
CA GLU A 575 21.82 41.21 17.93
C GLU A 575 21.38 41.60 16.51
N ILE A 576 20.13 41.31 16.12
CA ILE A 576 19.38 42.13 15.17
C ILE A 576 17.93 42.25 15.65
N GLN A 577 17.49 43.49 15.83
CA GLN A 577 16.22 43.93 16.40
C GLN A 577 15.01 43.54 15.53
N ALA A 578 13.99 42.94 16.15
CA ALA A 578 12.64 42.86 15.61
C ALA A 578 11.83 44.12 15.98
N PRO A 579 11.03 44.72 15.08
CA PRO A 579 10.14 45.81 15.43
C PRO A 579 8.93 45.31 16.22
N LYS A 580 8.66 45.97 17.34
CA LYS A 580 7.40 45.90 18.08
C LYS A 580 6.27 46.50 17.26
N PHE A 581 5.16 45.79 17.13
CA PHE A 581 3.84 46.42 17.02
C PHE A 581 2.89 45.78 18.03
N ILE A 582 2.47 46.62 18.98
CA ILE A 582 1.34 46.42 19.87
C ILE A 582 0.14 47.03 19.14
N ASP A 583 -0.96 46.28 19.01
CA ASP A 583 -2.27 46.85 19.29
C ASP A 583 -3.21 45.78 19.87
N GLU A 584 -3.83 46.16 20.97
CA GLU A 584 -4.72 45.38 21.82
C GLU A 584 -6.15 45.54 21.32
N LYS A 585 -6.87 44.44 21.06
CA LYS A 585 -8.31 44.38 21.37
C LYS A 585 -8.72 43.02 21.92
N ASN A 586 -8.87 43.02 23.23
CA ASN A 586 -9.59 42.07 24.07
C ASN A 586 -10.85 41.47 23.42
N LYS A 587 -11.03 40.16 23.59
CA LYS A 587 -12.08 39.63 24.49
C LYS A 587 -11.80 38.15 24.82
N THR A 588 -11.32 37.96 26.04
CA THR A 588 -11.33 36.71 26.80
C THR A 588 -12.74 36.12 26.86
N CYS A 589 -12.86 34.83 26.55
CA CYS A 589 -13.98 34.00 26.99
C CYS A 589 -13.41 32.86 27.83
N SER A 590 -13.24 33.12 29.12
CA SER A 590 -12.95 32.10 30.12
C SER A 590 -14.25 31.33 30.40
N ILE A 591 -14.39 30.14 29.82
CA ILE A 591 -15.41 29.19 30.23
C ILE A 591 -14.79 28.29 31.30
N ASN A 592 -15.19 28.55 32.54
CA ASN A 592 -14.84 27.75 33.70
C ASN A 592 -15.81 26.55 33.74
N ILE A 593 -15.41 25.38 33.24
CA ILE A 593 -16.22 24.16 33.33
C ILE A 593 -15.67 23.31 34.46
N GLN A 594 -16.41 23.27 35.57
CA GLN A 594 -16.16 22.32 36.64
C GLN A 594 -16.38 20.89 36.12
N ALA A 595 -15.35 20.06 36.33
CA ALA A 595 -15.36 18.63 36.04
C ALA A 595 -16.37 17.91 36.94
N SER A 596 -17.57 17.64 36.43
CA SER A 596 -18.40 16.51 36.86
C SER A 596 -19.62 16.38 35.93
N ASN A 597 -19.71 15.22 35.27
CA ASN A 597 -20.85 14.71 34.50
C ASN A 597 -21.02 15.22 33.07
N PHE A 598 -20.22 14.70 32.13
CA PHE A 598 -20.64 14.59 30.72
C PHE A 598 -20.73 13.11 30.34
N ASN A 599 -21.87 12.71 29.79
CA ASN A 599 -22.14 11.34 29.38
C ASN A 599 -21.51 11.11 27.99
N GLN A 600 -20.90 9.95 27.75
CA GLN A 600 -20.11 9.67 26.55
C GLN A 600 -20.93 9.72 25.23
N GLU A 601 -22.26 9.63 25.33
CA GLU A 601 -23.20 9.83 24.22
C GLU A 601 -23.34 11.31 23.79
N GLU A 602 -23.25 12.28 24.71
CA GLU A 602 -23.34 13.72 24.39
C GLU A 602 -22.09 14.24 23.68
N ILE A 603 -20.92 13.75 24.07
CA ILE A 603 -19.65 14.08 23.41
C ILE A 603 -19.61 13.49 21.99
N THR A 604 -20.11 12.26 21.81
CA THR A 604 -20.17 11.59 20.50
C THR A 604 -21.20 12.23 19.57
N ALA A 605 -22.38 12.62 20.08
CA ALA A 605 -23.40 13.32 19.31
C ALA A 605 -22.95 14.73 18.90
N ASN A 606 -22.23 15.45 19.77
CA ASN A 606 -21.65 16.76 19.44
C ASN A 606 -20.52 16.65 18.42
N CYS A 607 -19.67 15.62 18.48
CA CYS A 607 -18.67 15.36 17.43
C CYS A 607 -19.30 14.91 16.11
N GLU A 608 -20.38 14.11 16.13
CA GLU A 608 -21.13 13.74 14.91
C GLU A 608 -21.84 14.95 14.28
N LEU A 609 -22.38 15.86 15.11
CA LEU A 609 -22.97 17.12 14.67
C LEU A 609 -21.91 18.13 14.20
N GLU A 610 -20.74 18.24 14.83
CA GLU A 610 -19.68 19.14 14.38
C GLU A 610 -18.93 18.62 13.14
N ILE A 611 -18.66 17.31 13.03
CA ILE A 611 -18.03 16.73 11.84
C ILE A 611 -19.00 16.76 10.64
N ALA A 612 -20.31 16.54 10.86
CA ALA A 612 -21.32 16.68 9.81
C ALA A 612 -21.66 18.15 9.49
N ASN A 613 -21.70 19.06 10.48
CA ASN A 613 -22.03 20.48 10.26
C ASN A 613 -20.85 21.29 9.73
N CYS A 614 -19.61 21.08 10.18
CA CYS A 614 -18.45 21.80 9.64
C CYS A 614 -18.13 21.36 8.21
N CYS A 615 -18.21 20.06 7.90
CA CYS A 615 -18.01 19.56 6.53
C CYS A 615 -19.23 19.87 5.64
N GLY A 616 -20.44 19.81 6.20
CA GLY A 616 -21.69 20.13 5.49
C GLY A 616 -21.85 21.61 5.16
N SER A 617 -21.60 22.52 6.10
CA SER A 617 -21.77 23.96 5.88
C SER A 617 -20.71 24.53 4.94
N TRP A 618 -19.45 24.09 5.07
CA TRP A 618 -18.38 24.49 4.16
C TRP A 618 -18.63 23.99 2.74
N TRP A 619 -19.06 22.73 2.55
CA TRP A 619 -19.40 22.23 1.21
C TRP A 619 -20.70 22.82 0.64
N GLN A 620 -21.67 23.18 1.47
CA GLN A 620 -22.85 23.94 1.01
C GLN A 620 -22.43 25.33 0.52
N GLN A 621 -21.52 25.99 1.24
CA GLN A 621 -20.94 27.27 0.89
C GLN A 621 -20.12 27.17 -0.41
N VAL A 622 -19.23 26.18 -0.53
CA VAL A 622 -18.45 25.91 -1.74
C VAL A 622 -19.35 25.57 -2.93
N ARG A 623 -20.41 24.77 -2.76
CA ARG A 623 -21.37 24.50 -3.85
C ARG A 623 -22.16 25.75 -4.24
N SER A 624 -22.48 26.61 -3.28
CA SER A 624 -23.09 27.91 -3.56
C SER A 624 -22.14 28.81 -4.35
N TYR A 625 -20.85 28.81 -3.99
CA TYR A 625 -19.83 29.53 -4.75
C TYR A 625 -19.60 28.92 -6.13
N ALA A 626 -19.66 27.60 -6.27
CA ALA A 626 -19.58 26.93 -7.57
C ALA A 626 -20.78 27.26 -8.46
N ALA A 627 -21.98 27.43 -7.89
CA ALA A 627 -23.13 27.94 -8.63
C ALA A 627 -22.89 29.37 -9.12
N GLY A 628 -22.41 30.27 -8.25
CA GLY A 628 -22.05 31.65 -8.62
C GLY A 628 -20.87 31.73 -9.60
N PHE A 629 -19.95 30.77 -9.56
CA PHE A 629 -18.87 30.59 -10.51
C PHE A 629 -19.40 30.23 -11.89
N MET A 630 -20.34 29.28 -11.97
CA MET A 630 -20.96 28.86 -13.23
C MET A 630 -21.74 30.00 -13.89
N GLU A 631 -22.46 30.82 -13.13
CA GLU A 631 -23.16 32.00 -13.66
C GLU A 631 -22.18 33.02 -14.27
N ARG A 632 -21.03 33.22 -13.65
CA ARG A 632 -20.01 34.18 -14.12
C ARG A 632 -19.20 33.68 -15.29
N LEU A 633 -19.13 32.36 -15.48
CA LEU A 633 -18.47 31.75 -16.63
C LEU A 633 -19.11 32.19 -17.96
N GLU A 634 -20.43 32.48 -17.97
CA GLU A 634 -21.12 33.04 -19.13
C GLU A 634 -20.65 34.47 -19.48
N SER A 635 -20.11 35.21 -18.50
CA SER A 635 -19.58 36.56 -18.65
C SER A 635 -18.10 36.60 -19.04
N GLY A 636 -17.45 35.44 -19.16
CA GLY A 636 -16.07 35.30 -19.60
C GLY A 636 -15.09 34.98 -18.46
N VAL A 637 -13.87 34.61 -18.87
CA VAL A 637 -12.81 34.09 -18.02
C VAL A 637 -12.35 35.09 -16.95
N ASP A 638 -12.27 36.38 -17.29
CA ASP A 638 -11.84 37.43 -16.35
C ASP A 638 -12.83 37.60 -15.19
N ALA A 639 -14.13 37.47 -15.44
CA ALA A 639 -15.17 37.55 -14.40
C ALA A 639 -15.10 36.38 -13.40
N VAL A 640 -14.63 35.23 -13.87
CA VAL A 640 -14.39 34.05 -13.03
C VAL A 640 -13.16 34.23 -12.16
N ASN A 641 -12.07 34.75 -12.73
CA ASN A 641 -10.85 35.05 -11.98
C ASN A 641 -11.08 36.11 -10.90
N GLU A 642 -11.80 37.19 -11.25
CA GLU A 642 -12.19 38.22 -10.29
C GLU A 642 -13.03 37.62 -9.14
N PHE A 643 -14.00 36.76 -9.45
CA PHE A 643 -14.80 36.07 -8.44
C PHE A 643 -13.97 35.17 -7.53
N LEU A 644 -13.10 34.33 -8.10
CA LEU A 644 -12.23 33.46 -7.32
C LEU A 644 -11.30 34.27 -6.40
N SER A 645 -10.82 35.44 -6.85
CA SER A 645 -9.95 36.31 -6.05
C SER A 645 -10.60 36.81 -4.75
N THR A 646 -11.94 36.82 -4.68
CA THR A 646 -12.70 37.18 -3.47
C THR A 646 -12.78 36.06 -2.43
N LEU A 647 -12.40 34.84 -2.79
CA LEU A 647 -12.45 33.65 -1.95
C LEU A 647 -11.06 33.32 -1.35
N SER A 648 -11.03 32.56 -0.26
CA SER A 648 -9.79 31.97 0.28
C SER A 648 -9.24 30.87 -0.64
N SER A 649 -7.95 30.52 -0.55
CA SER A 649 -7.32 29.47 -1.38
C SER A 649 -8.10 28.14 -1.30
N ASP A 650 -8.45 27.72 -0.08
CA ASP A 650 -9.24 26.50 0.15
C ASP A 650 -10.63 26.56 -0.52
N GLU A 651 -11.31 27.70 -0.48
CA GLU A 651 -12.61 27.90 -1.14
C GLU A 651 -12.47 27.92 -2.67
N ARG A 652 -11.40 28.51 -3.22
CA ARG A 652 -11.13 28.50 -4.67
C ARG A 652 -10.93 27.06 -5.17
N TRP A 653 -10.11 26.29 -4.47
CA TRP A 653 -9.92 24.87 -4.75
C TRP A 653 -11.23 24.09 -4.60
N GLY A 654 -11.99 24.35 -3.54
CA GLY A 654 -13.30 23.75 -3.34
C GLY A 654 -14.26 24.04 -4.50
N VAL A 655 -14.31 25.28 -4.98
CA VAL A 655 -15.16 25.74 -6.08
C VAL A 655 -14.78 25.05 -7.38
N MET A 656 -13.48 24.97 -7.69
CA MET A 656 -13.00 24.30 -8.90
C MET A 656 -13.32 22.80 -8.89
N VAL A 657 -13.20 22.15 -7.74
CA VAL A 657 -13.56 20.74 -7.57
C VAL A 657 -15.07 20.53 -7.73
N ALA A 658 -15.90 21.36 -7.08
CA ALA A 658 -17.35 21.26 -7.21
C ALA A 658 -17.82 21.55 -8.65
N PHE A 659 -17.15 22.46 -9.35
CA PHE A 659 -17.44 22.77 -10.75
C PHE A 659 -17.03 21.64 -11.70
N GLU A 660 -15.84 21.04 -11.52
CA GLU A 660 -15.40 19.87 -12.31
C GLU A 660 -16.36 18.69 -12.14
N GLU A 661 -16.80 18.42 -10.90
CA GLU A 661 -17.77 17.35 -10.62
C GLU A 661 -19.13 17.61 -11.27
N ALA A 662 -19.59 18.85 -11.30
CA ALA A 662 -20.89 19.22 -11.84
C ALA A 662 -20.91 19.34 -13.38
N GLN A 663 -19.85 19.90 -13.97
CA GLN A 663 -19.77 20.25 -15.39
C GLN A 663 -18.38 19.93 -16.00
N PRO A 664 -17.98 18.65 -16.07
CA PRO A 664 -16.62 18.24 -16.46
C PRO A 664 -16.22 18.69 -17.87
N THR A 665 -17.17 18.79 -18.80
CA THR A 665 -16.92 19.26 -20.18
C THR A 665 -16.63 20.76 -20.22
N MET A 666 -17.35 21.58 -19.43
CA MET A 666 -17.12 23.03 -19.37
C MET A 666 -15.83 23.34 -18.60
N PHE A 667 -15.51 22.53 -17.59
CA PHE A 667 -14.21 22.58 -16.92
C PHE A 667 -13.07 22.41 -17.93
N GLY A 668 -13.14 21.39 -18.80
CA GLY A 668 -12.15 21.20 -19.86
C GLY A 668 -12.02 22.38 -20.82
N GLN A 669 -13.12 23.08 -21.12
CA GLN A 669 -13.10 24.29 -21.95
C GLN A 669 -12.48 25.48 -21.24
N LEU A 670 -12.79 25.68 -19.96
CA LEU A 670 -12.21 26.75 -19.14
C LEU A 670 -10.69 26.57 -19.02
N VAL A 671 -10.23 25.35 -18.72
CA VAL A 671 -8.80 25.03 -18.61
C VAL A 671 -8.06 25.25 -19.93
N ALA A 672 -8.73 24.97 -21.07
CA ALA A 672 -8.18 25.26 -22.38
C ALA A 672 -8.12 26.76 -22.70
N ALA A 673 -9.11 27.53 -22.24
CA ALA A 673 -9.19 28.98 -22.45
C ALA A 673 -8.27 29.77 -21.51
N ALA A 674 -7.95 29.22 -20.34
CA ALA A 674 -7.08 29.82 -19.34
C ALA A 674 -6.06 28.80 -18.83
N PRO A 675 -4.95 28.57 -19.56
CA PRO A 675 -3.95 27.56 -19.19
C PRO A 675 -3.33 27.78 -17.80
N ASP A 676 -3.27 29.04 -17.36
CA ASP A 676 -2.67 29.47 -16.10
C ASP A 676 -3.69 29.59 -14.94
N TRP A 677 -4.90 29.05 -15.10
CA TRP A 677 -5.96 29.12 -14.09
C TRP A 677 -5.56 28.61 -12.70
N VAL A 678 -4.54 27.74 -12.64
CA VAL A 678 -3.97 27.22 -11.39
C VAL A 678 -3.32 28.32 -10.57
N GLU A 679 -2.76 29.36 -11.20
CA GLU A 679 -2.18 30.52 -10.50
C GLU A 679 -3.24 31.34 -9.76
N TRP A 680 -4.51 31.24 -10.17
CA TRP A 680 -5.61 31.94 -9.50
C TRP A 680 -5.99 31.30 -8.16
N MET A 681 -5.58 30.05 -7.95
CA MET A 681 -5.94 29.30 -6.75
C MET A 681 -5.22 29.81 -5.49
N GLY A 682 -4.11 30.54 -5.64
CA GLY A 682 -3.38 31.17 -4.53
C GLY A 682 -2.49 30.20 -3.77
#